data_AF-A0A538QMQ6-F1
#
_entry.id   AF-A0A538QMQ6-F1
#
_cell.length_a   1.000
_cell.length_b   1.000
_cell.length_c   1.000
_cell.angle_alpha   90.00
_cell.angle_beta   90.00
_cell.angle_gamma   90.00
#
_symmetry.space_group_name_H-M   'P 1'
#
loop_
_entity.id
_entity.type
_entity.pdbx_description
1 polymer ?
#
loop_
_entity_poly.entity_id
_entity_poly.type
_entity_poly.pdbx_seq_one_letter_code
_entity_poly.pdbx_strand_id
1 'polypeptide(L)'
;MAAMKTRTPLLVVIAAACGSHPPPASSGTPAGQHGVYVADLDRAADPCNDFFEFANGSWRKQNPIPASMTRWSRRWQAGETSKDRLKDILDEVSARRDWPRASVEQLIGDFYGGCMDQARIDQRGAEPIKPLLAEIDKLREPADVGRMIARLHAIAIPVPFGLFGNSDLHAPTNVVAWAVASGLGLPDRDYYVKTEPRFAEARERYLVHIAAMFKLIGRDDAAARRAADTVMAIELGLARASLDNVALRDPRATDHATTAAGLAALTPSFDWPAYFKAFRIQPASLNVTEPEFFREFERQLHATPVSDWRTYFAWHLINAAAPALSQPFVDEDFAFNDKYLSGTEEIKPRWKRCVESTDQLLGEALGKKYTDRYFPPAAKARMKLLVTNLLAAMRDTIEKLDWMSPPTRQRALEKLATFNPKIGYPDKWKDYSSIPIQRDQFWDSSLAARAWNVADNRNLIDKPVDRGRWGLTPPTSDAYYNPSLNEIVFPAGILQPPAFSLDAVDAVNYGAIGVVIGHEISHGFDDQGAQFDAQGRLDNWWTQDDLDKFHARGQCVVDQFEHYLIEPGIHHNGKLVLGESIGDLGGVNLAYRAFQKARQQTPAPTLDGFTPDQQFFIAWGQFRGDAIRPETQRLMVQGDPHPIAQYRVIGPLSNTPEFAAAFSCPAGAALVRPPDQRCSVW
;
A
#
# COMPACT_ATOMS: atom_id res chain seq x y z
N MET A 1 -33.20 -50.07 89.23
CA MET A 1 -33.30 -48.88 90.10
C MET A 1 -32.69 -47.70 89.35
N ALA A 2 -33.42 -46.57 89.31
CA ALA A 2 -32.99 -45.19 88.99
C ALA A 2 -32.22 -44.96 87.66
N ALA A 3 -32.84 -44.39 86.61
CA ALA A 3 -33.16 -42.98 86.37
C ALA A 3 -32.01 -42.17 85.71
N MET A 4 -32.28 -41.66 84.49
CA MET A 4 -32.01 -40.28 83.98
C MET A 4 -30.56 -39.72 84.08
N LYS A 5 -29.89 -39.16 83.06
CA LYS A 5 -30.28 -38.16 82.04
C LYS A 5 -29.25 -38.10 80.89
N THR A 6 -29.69 -37.46 79.82
CA THR A 6 -29.21 -37.29 78.44
C THR A 6 -27.91 -36.51 78.15
N ARG A 7 -27.24 -37.00 77.07
CA ARG A 7 -26.73 -36.34 75.82
C ARG A 7 -25.25 -35.88 75.66
N THR A 8 -24.70 -36.41 74.54
CA THR A 8 -23.53 -36.03 73.69
C THR A 8 -22.11 -36.29 74.25
N PRO A 9 -21.10 -36.75 73.47
CA PRO A 9 -20.74 -36.23 72.13
C PRO A 9 -20.21 -37.24 71.06
N LEU A 10 -20.10 -36.71 69.82
CA LEU A 10 -19.12 -36.93 68.74
C LEU A 10 -18.74 -38.36 68.29
N LEU A 11 -19.17 -38.75 67.08
CA LEU A 11 -18.64 -39.89 66.34
C LEU A 11 -17.85 -39.40 65.11
N VAL A 12 -16.59 -39.81 65.03
CA VAL A 12 -15.69 -39.64 63.88
C VAL A 12 -16.08 -40.66 62.80
N VAL A 13 -16.27 -40.20 61.56
CA VAL A 13 -16.41 -41.08 60.38
C VAL A 13 -15.35 -40.70 59.36
N ILE A 14 -14.49 -41.68 59.04
CA ILE A 14 -13.48 -41.65 57.98
C ILE A 14 -14.20 -41.93 56.66
N ALA A 15 -14.11 -41.02 55.69
CA ALA A 15 -14.63 -41.20 54.33
C ALA A 15 -13.46 -41.33 53.33
N ALA A 16 -13.49 -42.41 52.55
CA ALA A 16 -12.56 -42.69 51.46
C ALA A 16 -12.73 -41.68 50.31
N ALA A 17 -11.62 -41.09 49.86
CA ALA A 17 -11.58 -40.15 48.75
C ALA A 17 -11.54 -40.89 47.40
N CYS A 18 -12.69 -40.96 46.72
CA CYS A 18 -12.73 -41.21 45.28
C CYS A 18 -12.46 -39.87 44.57
N GLY A 19 -11.29 -39.74 43.93
CA GLY A 19 -10.93 -38.57 43.12
C GLY A 19 -11.78 -38.49 41.85
N SER A 20 -12.75 -37.59 41.84
CA SER A 20 -13.46 -37.17 40.63
C SER A 20 -12.54 -36.31 39.75
N HIS A 21 -12.08 -36.85 38.62
CA HIS A 21 -11.56 -36.02 37.54
C HIS A 21 -12.72 -35.15 36.99
N PRO A 22 -12.56 -33.84 36.82
CA PRO A 22 -13.56 -33.04 36.13
C PRO A 22 -13.64 -33.51 34.67
N PRO A 23 -14.83 -33.61 34.07
CA PRO A 23 -14.94 -33.91 32.65
C PRO A 23 -14.27 -32.79 31.84
N PRO A 24 -13.66 -33.10 30.67
CA PRO A 24 -13.16 -32.06 29.78
C PRO A 24 -14.31 -31.12 29.45
N ALA A 25 -14.10 -29.82 29.66
CA ALA A 25 -15.04 -28.80 29.25
C ALA A 25 -15.19 -28.86 27.73
N SER A 26 -16.28 -29.47 27.27
CA SER A 26 -16.80 -29.32 25.91
C SER A 26 -17.19 -27.86 25.73
N SER A 27 -16.24 -27.03 25.30
CA SER A 27 -16.50 -25.72 24.72
C SER A 27 -17.10 -25.95 23.34
N GLY A 28 -18.41 -26.24 23.30
CA GLY A 28 -19.14 -26.23 22.05
C GLY A 28 -18.96 -24.86 21.40
N THR A 29 -18.56 -24.85 20.13
CA THR A 29 -18.50 -23.65 19.30
C THR A 29 -19.80 -22.87 19.46
N PRO A 30 -19.79 -21.55 19.73
CA PRO A 30 -20.98 -20.73 19.58
C PRO A 30 -21.54 -20.98 18.17
N ALA A 31 -22.80 -21.39 18.07
CA ALA A 31 -23.41 -21.73 16.78
C ALA A 31 -23.23 -20.57 15.78
N GLY A 32 -22.58 -20.84 14.65
CA GLY A 32 -22.34 -19.87 13.58
C GLY A 32 -20.90 -19.34 13.46
N GLN A 33 -19.99 -19.62 14.39
CA GLN A 33 -18.58 -19.20 14.26
C GLN A 33 -17.71 -20.16 13.43
N HIS A 34 -16.75 -19.63 12.67
CA HIS A 34 -15.78 -20.41 11.90
C HIS A 34 -14.32 -20.22 12.35
N GLY A 35 -13.52 -21.27 12.16
CA GLY A 35 -12.07 -21.29 12.41
C GLY A 35 -11.26 -20.93 11.17
N VAL A 36 -10.08 -21.55 11.05
CA VAL A 36 -9.16 -21.43 9.92
C VAL A 36 -9.64 -22.22 8.70
N TYR A 37 -9.11 -21.91 7.51
CA TYR A 37 -9.46 -22.66 6.30
C TYR A 37 -8.71 -24.00 6.22
N VAL A 38 -9.23 -25.06 6.84
CA VAL A 38 -8.54 -26.37 6.93
C VAL A 38 -8.18 -26.95 5.56
N ALA A 39 -9.02 -26.71 4.54
CA ALA A 39 -8.80 -27.21 3.18
C ALA A 39 -7.59 -26.56 2.48
N ASP A 40 -7.10 -25.43 2.99
CA ASP A 40 -5.94 -24.73 2.42
C ASP A 40 -4.61 -25.31 2.87
N LEU A 41 -4.62 -26.05 3.98
CA LEU A 41 -3.42 -26.58 4.61
C LEU A 41 -2.79 -27.67 3.76
N ASP A 42 -1.47 -27.59 3.57
CA ASP A 42 -0.69 -28.74 3.10
C ASP A 42 -0.07 -29.46 4.30
N ARG A 43 -0.70 -30.56 4.70
CA ARG A 43 -0.26 -31.37 5.85
C ARG A 43 0.98 -32.22 5.55
N ALA A 44 1.47 -32.25 4.31
CA ALA A 44 2.74 -32.88 3.97
C ALA A 44 3.93 -31.95 4.25
N ALA A 45 3.71 -30.64 4.34
CA ALA A 45 4.73 -29.67 4.76
C ALA A 45 4.82 -29.64 6.29
N ASP A 46 6.04 -29.70 6.82
CA ASP A 46 6.30 -29.53 8.24
C ASP A 46 6.19 -28.05 8.62
N PRO A 47 5.26 -27.65 9.52
CA PRO A 47 5.09 -26.26 9.93
C PRO A 47 6.36 -25.65 10.55
N CYS A 48 7.29 -26.45 11.06
CA CYS A 48 8.54 -25.99 11.66
C CYS A 48 9.65 -25.71 10.64
N ASN A 49 9.47 -26.16 9.39
CA ASN A 49 10.42 -25.97 8.31
C ASN A 49 9.88 -25.07 7.19
N ASP A 50 8.60 -25.22 6.83
CA ASP A 50 7.94 -24.40 5.81
C ASP A 50 6.49 -24.12 6.20
N PHE A 51 6.30 -23.14 7.08
CA PHE A 51 4.97 -22.71 7.51
C PHE A 51 4.16 -22.06 6.38
N PHE A 52 4.83 -21.48 5.38
CA PHE A 52 4.17 -20.85 4.24
C PHE A 52 3.52 -21.89 3.33
N GLU A 53 4.17 -23.03 3.10
CA GLU A 53 3.58 -24.20 2.44
C GLU A 53 2.55 -24.90 3.34
N PHE A 54 2.84 -25.11 4.63
CA PHE A 54 1.88 -25.72 5.55
C PHE A 54 0.53 -24.98 5.57
N ALA A 55 0.54 -23.64 5.63
CA ALA A 55 -0.67 -22.85 5.79
C ALA A 55 -1.53 -22.72 4.52
N ASN A 56 -0.93 -22.80 3.31
CA ASN A 56 -1.61 -22.48 2.05
C ASN A 56 -1.25 -23.37 0.85
N GLY A 57 -0.38 -24.36 1.01
CA GLY A 57 0.14 -25.15 -0.11
C GLY A 57 -0.97 -25.83 -0.91
N SER A 58 -1.97 -26.39 -0.23
CA SER A 58 -3.14 -26.98 -0.90
C SER A 58 -3.98 -25.93 -1.63
N TRP A 59 -4.17 -24.73 -1.03
CA TRP A 59 -4.91 -23.66 -1.69
C TRP A 59 -4.20 -23.16 -2.95
N ARG A 60 -2.89 -22.88 -2.88
CA ARG A 60 -2.10 -22.42 -4.03
C ARG A 60 -2.07 -23.44 -5.17
N LYS A 61 -1.99 -24.73 -4.86
CA LYS A 61 -2.06 -25.82 -5.86
C LYS A 61 -3.39 -25.85 -6.59
N GLN A 62 -4.49 -25.56 -5.89
CA GLN A 62 -5.86 -25.59 -6.45
C GLN A 62 -6.27 -24.27 -7.11
N ASN A 63 -5.59 -23.17 -6.78
CA ASN A 63 -5.90 -21.81 -7.24
C ASN A 63 -4.65 -21.20 -7.89
N PRO A 64 -4.28 -21.63 -9.11
CA PRO A 64 -3.18 -21.01 -9.83
C PRO A 64 -3.44 -19.53 -10.07
N ILE A 65 -2.37 -18.73 -10.23
CA ILE A 65 -2.48 -17.30 -10.50
C ILE A 65 -3.28 -17.12 -11.80
N PRO A 66 -4.43 -16.40 -11.78
CA PRO A 66 -5.17 -16.12 -13.00
C PRO A 66 -4.28 -15.45 -14.05
N ALA A 67 -4.53 -15.72 -15.33
CA ALA A 67 -3.73 -15.19 -16.43
C ALA A 67 -3.65 -13.65 -16.40
N SER A 68 -4.72 -12.97 -15.95
CA SER A 68 -4.78 -11.51 -15.86
C SER A 68 -4.28 -10.91 -14.54
N MET A 69 -3.55 -11.67 -13.72
CA MET A 69 -3.08 -11.25 -12.40
C MET A 69 -1.59 -11.54 -12.23
N THR A 70 -0.92 -10.72 -11.42
CA THR A 70 0.49 -10.88 -11.04
C THR A 70 0.71 -11.74 -9.80
N ARG A 71 -0.33 -11.83 -8.96
CA ARG A 71 -0.33 -12.58 -7.71
C ARG A 71 -1.73 -13.06 -7.34
N TRP A 72 -1.80 -14.11 -6.53
CA TRP A 72 -3.08 -14.70 -6.12
C TRP A 72 -3.04 -15.33 -4.72
N SER A 73 -4.06 -15.02 -3.93
CA SER A 73 -4.37 -15.59 -2.62
C SER A 73 -5.86 -15.35 -2.31
N ARG A 74 -6.34 -15.87 -1.18
CA ARG A 74 -7.66 -15.49 -0.64
C ARG A 74 -7.77 -13.98 -0.40
N ARG A 75 -6.69 -13.30 0.00
CA ARG A 75 -6.66 -11.83 0.15
C ARG A 75 -6.95 -11.16 -1.20
N TRP A 76 -6.24 -11.56 -2.26
CA TRP A 76 -6.45 -10.99 -3.60
C TRP A 76 -7.84 -11.34 -4.15
N GLN A 77 -8.35 -12.54 -3.90
CA GLN A 77 -9.72 -12.93 -4.25
C GLN A 77 -10.79 -12.05 -3.56
N ALA A 78 -10.57 -11.66 -2.30
CA ALA A 78 -11.46 -10.74 -1.60
C ALA A 78 -11.45 -9.33 -2.24
N GLY A 79 -10.28 -8.84 -2.66
CA GLY A 79 -10.17 -7.61 -3.43
C GLY A 79 -10.94 -7.67 -4.77
N GLU A 80 -10.89 -8.81 -5.46
CA GLU A 80 -11.70 -9.04 -6.67
C GLU A 80 -13.20 -9.06 -6.38
N THR A 81 -13.60 -9.63 -5.24
CA THR A 81 -15.00 -9.58 -4.78
C THR A 81 -15.48 -8.15 -4.54
N SER A 82 -14.62 -7.26 -4.02
CA SER A 82 -14.94 -5.83 -3.95
C SER A 82 -15.17 -5.23 -5.33
N LYS A 83 -14.35 -5.57 -6.32
CA LYS A 83 -14.52 -5.07 -7.71
C LYS A 83 -15.81 -5.58 -8.35
N ASP A 84 -16.20 -6.83 -8.09
CA ASP A 84 -17.49 -7.37 -8.53
C ASP A 84 -18.67 -6.59 -7.90
N ARG A 85 -18.59 -6.30 -6.60
CA ARG A 85 -19.59 -5.47 -5.90
C ARG A 85 -19.68 -4.05 -6.44
N LEU A 86 -18.54 -3.45 -6.80
CA LEU A 86 -18.48 -2.14 -7.45
C LEU A 86 -19.08 -2.19 -8.85
N LYS A 87 -18.78 -3.24 -9.62
CA LYS A 87 -19.38 -3.49 -10.93
C LYS A 87 -20.90 -3.56 -10.84
N ASP A 88 -21.46 -4.27 -9.86
CA ASP A 88 -22.92 -4.35 -9.67
C ASP A 88 -23.55 -2.96 -9.46
N ILE A 89 -22.93 -2.12 -8.63
CA ILE A 89 -23.37 -0.73 -8.42
C ILE A 89 -23.29 0.05 -9.73
N LEU A 90 -22.17 -0.05 -10.45
CA LEU A 90 -21.91 0.70 -11.67
C LEU A 90 -22.80 0.27 -12.85
N ASP A 91 -23.07 -1.02 -12.99
CA ASP A 91 -23.99 -1.56 -13.99
C ASP A 91 -25.42 -1.07 -13.72
N GLU A 92 -25.87 -1.10 -12.46
CA GLU A 92 -27.19 -0.60 -12.05
C GLU A 92 -27.37 0.88 -12.37
N VAL A 93 -26.42 1.73 -11.96
CA VAL A 93 -26.53 3.19 -12.20
C VAL A 93 -26.30 3.55 -13.66
N SER A 94 -25.40 2.85 -14.37
CA SER A 94 -25.12 3.10 -15.80
C SER A 94 -26.23 2.59 -16.73
N ALA A 95 -27.12 1.70 -16.27
CA ALA A 95 -28.28 1.26 -17.04
C ALA A 95 -29.33 2.38 -17.20
N ARG A 96 -29.33 3.38 -16.31
CA ARG A 96 -30.27 4.50 -16.33
C ARG A 96 -29.59 5.79 -16.81
N ARG A 97 -30.33 6.59 -17.61
CA ARG A 97 -29.82 7.79 -18.31
C ARG A 97 -30.43 9.11 -17.84
N ASP A 98 -31.46 9.05 -17.01
CA ASP A 98 -32.27 10.19 -16.57
C ASP A 98 -31.90 10.68 -15.16
N TRP A 99 -30.75 10.26 -14.63
CA TRP A 99 -30.23 10.78 -13.37
C TRP A 99 -30.11 12.30 -13.44
N PRO A 100 -30.42 13.02 -12.34
CA PRO A 100 -30.21 14.46 -12.29
C PRO A 100 -28.77 14.81 -12.69
N ARG A 101 -28.61 15.85 -13.50
CA ARG A 101 -27.28 16.31 -13.94
C ARG A 101 -26.39 16.58 -12.73
N ALA A 102 -25.13 16.13 -12.80
CA ALA A 102 -24.13 16.25 -11.73
C ALA A 102 -24.47 15.51 -10.41
N SER A 103 -25.49 14.64 -10.40
CA SER A 103 -25.67 13.69 -9.31
C SER A 103 -24.56 12.62 -9.30
N VAL A 104 -24.31 12.03 -8.13
CA VAL A 104 -23.32 10.95 -7.96
C VAL A 104 -23.58 9.83 -8.97
N GLU A 105 -24.83 9.42 -9.13
CA GLU A 105 -25.22 8.33 -10.03
C GLU A 105 -24.99 8.66 -11.50
N GLN A 106 -25.27 9.91 -11.91
CA GLN A 106 -24.95 10.36 -13.27
C GLN A 106 -23.43 10.32 -13.51
N LEU A 107 -22.64 10.88 -12.60
CA LEU A 107 -21.19 10.97 -12.75
C LEU A 107 -20.53 9.59 -12.86
N ILE A 108 -20.78 8.70 -11.90
CA ILE A 108 -20.15 7.37 -11.90
C ILE A 108 -20.72 6.48 -13.02
N GLY A 109 -22.01 6.58 -13.32
CA GLY A 109 -22.68 5.78 -14.35
C GLY A 109 -22.25 6.15 -15.77
N ASP A 110 -22.13 7.45 -16.05
CA ASP A 110 -21.68 7.93 -17.36
C ASP A 110 -20.18 7.73 -17.56
N PHE A 111 -19.35 7.93 -16.52
CA PHE A 111 -17.93 7.65 -16.60
C PHE A 111 -17.66 6.16 -16.86
N TYR A 112 -18.20 5.28 -16.02
CA TYR A 112 -18.04 3.82 -16.16
C TYR A 112 -18.53 3.35 -17.52
N GLY A 113 -19.71 3.79 -17.93
CA GLY A 113 -20.26 3.26 -19.16
C GLY A 113 -19.76 3.93 -20.44
N GLY A 114 -19.12 5.10 -20.35
CA GLY A 114 -18.26 5.63 -21.42
C GLY A 114 -16.98 4.81 -21.57
N CYS A 115 -16.38 4.41 -20.44
CA CYS A 115 -15.29 3.43 -20.44
C CYS A 115 -15.72 2.11 -21.07
N MET A 116 -16.94 1.62 -20.81
CA MET A 116 -17.40 0.34 -21.38
C MET A 116 -17.64 0.34 -22.89
N ASP A 117 -17.80 1.50 -23.53
CA ASP A 117 -18.05 1.63 -24.98
C ASP A 117 -16.75 1.45 -25.80
N GLN A 118 -16.23 0.21 -25.83
CA GLN A 118 -15.05 -0.20 -26.61
C GLN A 118 -15.20 0.19 -28.09
N ALA A 119 -16.36 -0.07 -28.69
CA ALA A 119 -16.57 0.16 -30.11
C ALA A 119 -16.36 1.63 -30.48
N ARG A 120 -16.88 2.55 -29.67
CA ARG A 120 -16.65 3.99 -29.87
C ARG A 120 -15.19 4.37 -29.66
N ILE A 121 -14.53 3.81 -28.64
CA ILE A 121 -13.12 4.12 -28.35
C ILE A 121 -12.22 3.61 -29.48
N ASP A 122 -12.47 2.41 -30.01
CA ASP A 122 -11.75 1.86 -31.16
C ASP A 122 -11.98 2.67 -32.43
N GLN A 123 -13.23 3.09 -32.69
CA GLN A 123 -13.53 3.96 -33.83
C GLN A 123 -12.78 5.28 -33.77
N ARG A 124 -12.54 5.82 -32.57
CA ARG A 124 -11.81 7.08 -32.38
C ARG A 124 -10.30 6.92 -32.45
N GLY A 125 -9.73 5.71 -32.34
CA GLY A 125 -8.29 5.50 -32.47
C GLY A 125 -7.48 6.41 -31.56
N ALA A 126 -6.54 7.16 -32.16
CA ALA A 126 -5.74 8.19 -31.50
C ALA A 126 -6.36 9.62 -31.54
N GLU A 127 -7.53 9.81 -32.17
CA GLU A 127 -8.18 11.14 -32.28
C GLU A 127 -8.29 11.89 -30.94
N PRO A 128 -8.63 11.25 -29.80
CA PRO A 128 -8.81 11.97 -28.54
C PRO A 128 -7.57 12.72 -28.04
N ILE A 129 -6.36 12.25 -28.36
CA ILE A 129 -5.11 12.87 -27.90
C ILE A 129 -4.52 13.86 -28.91
N LYS A 130 -5.02 13.91 -30.15
CA LYS A 130 -4.50 14.80 -31.20
C LYS A 130 -4.50 16.29 -30.81
N PRO A 131 -5.51 16.84 -30.10
CA PRO A 131 -5.46 18.24 -29.68
C PRO A 131 -4.23 18.55 -28.80
N LEU A 132 -3.93 17.69 -27.82
CA LEU A 132 -2.76 17.85 -26.96
C LEU A 132 -1.44 17.60 -27.70
N LEU A 133 -1.39 16.61 -28.61
CA LEU A 133 -0.24 16.43 -29.49
C LEU A 133 0.01 17.67 -30.37
N ALA A 134 -1.04 18.33 -30.86
CA ALA A 134 -0.92 19.55 -31.64
C ALA A 134 -0.49 20.75 -30.80
N GLU A 135 -0.89 20.83 -29.52
CA GLU A 135 -0.32 21.79 -28.57
C GLU A 135 1.18 21.53 -28.37
N ILE A 136 1.58 20.26 -28.22
CA ILE A 136 2.98 19.85 -28.09
C ILE A 136 3.77 20.18 -29.36
N ASP A 137 3.26 19.91 -30.55
CA ASP A 137 3.98 20.16 -31.80
C ASP A 137 4.24 21.65 -32.07
N LYS A 138 3.49 22.54 -31.41
CA LYS A 138 3.61 24.00 -31.52
C LYS A 138 4.67 24.62 -30.63
N LEU A 139 5.32 23.89 -29.71
CA LEU A 139 6.44 24.44 -28.94
C LEU A 139 7.57 24.90 -29.88
N ARG A 140 8.11 26.11 -29.63
CA ARG A 140 9.20 26.73 -30.42
C ARG A 140 10.32 27.24 -29.54
N GLU A 141 10.01 27.76 -28.36
CA GLU A 141 10.96 28.44 -27.48
C GLU A 141 11.10 27.73 -26.14
N PRO A 142 12.22 27.88 -25.42
CA PRO A 142 12.40 27.29 -24.09
C PRO A 142 11.25 27.63 -23.11
N ALA A 143 10.70 28.84 -23.19
CA ALA A 143 9.55 29.24 -22.37
C ALA A 143 8.27 28.43 -22.65
N ASP A 144 8.12 27.85 -23.85
CA ASP A 144 7.00 26.95 -24.15
C ASP A 144 7.10 25.65 -23.36
N VAL A 145 8.32 25.16 -23.08
CA VAL A 145 8.55 23.92 -22.33
C VAL A 145 7.96 24.06 -20.93
N GLY A 146 8.24 25.16 -20.23
CA GLY A 146 7.68 25.44 -18.91
C GLY A 146 6.15 25.53 -18.90
N ARG A 147 5.55 26.14 -19.94
CA ARG A 147 4.09 26.19 -20.09
C ARG A 147 3.48 24.81 -20.34
N MET A 148 4.13 23.97 -21.14
CA MET A 148 3.66 22.61 -21.41
C MET A 148 3.76 21.71 -20.17
N ILE A 149 4.82 21.86 -19.37
CA ILE A 149 4.94 21.20 -18.06
C ILE A 149 3.73 21.55 -17.19
N ALA A 150 3.40 22.84 -17.04
CA ALA A 150 2.19 23.25 -16.32
C ALA A 150 0.90 22.67 -16.93
N ARG A 151 0.79 22.64 -18.26
CA ARG A 151 -0.38 22.11 -18.97
C ARG A 151 -0.62 20.61 -18.69
N LEU A 152 0.45 19.81 -18.70
CA LEU A 152 0.40 18.37 -18.45
C LEU A 152 0.20 18.06 -16.95
N HIS A 153 0.83 18.84 -16.08
CA HIS A 153 0.62 18.74 -14.63
C HIS A 153 -0.85 19.05 -14.25
N ALA A 154 -1.52 19.93 -14.98
CA ALA A 154 -2.94 20.24 -14.77
C ALA A 154 -3.88 19.06 -15.05
N ILE A 155 -3.41 18.02 -15.73
CA ILE A 155 -4.18 16.81 -16.06
C ILE A 155 -3.50 15.54 -15.52
N ALA A 156 -2.71 15.69 -14.45
CA ALA A 156 -2.03 14.61 -13.74
C ALA A 156 -1.05 13.79 -14.59
N ILE A 157 -0.36 14.43 -15.54
CA ILE A 157 0.79 13.83 -16.26
C ILE A 157 2.06 14.50 -15.73
N PRO A 158 2.81 13.86 -14.81
CA PRO A 158 3.93 14.49 -14.09
C PRO A 158 5.24 14.39 -14.88
N VAL A 159 5.63 15.47 -15.55
CA VAL A 159 6.80 15.53 -16.43
C VAL A 159 7.54 16.87 -16.33
N PRO A 160 8.88 16.89 -16.10
CA PRO A 160 9.70 15.81 -15.56
C PRO A 160 9.60 15.68 -14.02
N PHE A 161 8.87 16.56 -13.33
CA PHE A 161 8.75 16.53 -11.87
C PHE A 161 7.28 16.44 -11.43
N GLY A 162 7.04 16.22 -10.14
CA GLY A 162 5.71 16.31 -9.54
C GLY A 162 5.59 17.54 -8.63
N LEU A 163 4.38 18.10 -8.51
CA LEU A 163 4.07 19.08 -7.46
C LEU A 163 2.68 18.85 -6.88
N PHE A 164 2.61 18.62 -5.58
CA PHE A 164 1.37 18.37 -4.84
C PHE A 164 1.45 18.96 -3.42
N GLY A 165 0.30 19.11 -2.76
CA GLY A 165 0.23 19.50 -1.36
C GLY A 165 0.42 18.28 -0.45
N ASN A 166 1.30 18.40 0.54
CA ASN A 166 1.50 17.40 1.60
C ASN A 166 1.83 18.10 2.93
N SER A 167 1.76 17.38 4.06
CA SER A 167 2.09 17.93 5.37
C SER A 167 3.52 18.51 5.41
N ASP A 168 3.68 19.62 6.11
CA ASP A 168 5.01 20.13 6.49
C ASP A 168 5.63 19.19 7.54
N LEU A 169 6.83 18.68 7.29
CA LEU A 169 7.49 17.74 8.21
C LEU A 169 7.88 18.40 9.55
N HIS A 170 8.01 19.73 9.60
CA HIS A 170 8.38 20.48 10.81
C HIS A 170 7.16 21.13 11.47
N ALA A 171 6.07 21.31 10.73
CA ALA A 171 4.81 21.89 11.18
C ALA A 171 3.60 21.13 10.60
N PRO A 172 3.37 19.85 10.96
CA PRO A 172 2.45 18.92 10.29
C PRO A 172 0.97 19.29 10.42
N THR A 173 0.65 20.36 11.14
CA THR A 173 -0.68 20.99 11.13
C THR A 173 -0.95 21.80 9.87
N ASN A 174 0.06 22.04 9.03
CA ASN A 174 -0.03 22.82 7.80
C ASN A 174 0.34 21.95 6.59
N VAL A 175 -0.22 22.29 5.43
CA VAL A 175 0.12 21.69 4.14
C VAL A 175 1.02 22.64 3.37
N VAL A 176 2.14 22.14 2.85
CA VAL A 176 3.09 22.87 1.99
C VAL A 176 3.16 22.22 0.61
N ALA A 177 3.70 22.93 -0.37
CA ALA A 177 3.97 22.34 -1.67
C ALA A 177 5.17 21.39 -1.57
N TRP A 178 5.07 20.21 -2.16
CA TRP A 178 6.18 19.26 -2.32
C TRP A 178 6.53 19.16 -3.80
N ALA A 179 7.80 19.43 -4.13
CA ALA A 179 8.37 19.24 -5.45
C ALA A 179 9.18 17.94 -5.46
N VAL A 180 8.81 17.00 -6.33
CA VAL A 180 9.35 15.63 -6.34
C VAL A 180 9.92 15.22 -7.69
N ALA A 181 10.94 14.36 -7.69
CA ALA A 181 11.40 13.73 -8.93
C ALA A 181 10.27 12.89 -9.55
N SER A 182 10.23 12.82 -10.87
CA SER A 182 9.24 12.07 -11.65
C SER A 182 9.77 11.88 -13.08
N GLY A 183 8.89 11.57 -14.03
CA GLY A 183 9.19 11.69 -15.45
C GLY A 183 10.00 10.53 -16.03
N LEU A 184 10.04 9.40 -15.34
CA LEU A 184 10.61 8.16 -15.87
C LEU A 184 9.47 7.26 -16.38
N GLY A 185 9.73 6.44 -17.41
CA GLY A 185 8.78 5.42 -17.89
C GLY A 185 9.17 3.98 -17.58
N LEU A 186 10.38 3.72 -17.08
CA LEU A 186 10.73 2.44 -16.43
C LEU A 186 10.43 2.48 -14.92
N PRO A 187 10.32 1.32 -14.25
CA PRO A 187 9.81 1.24 -12.87
C PRO A 187 10.53 2.11 -11.82
N ASP A 188 11.85 2.25 -11.93
CA ASP A 188 12.65 3.11 -11.04
C ASP A 188 14.00 3.45 -11.70
N ARG A 189 14.80 4.30 -11.06
CA ARG A 189 16.09 4.78 -11.60
C ARG A 189 17.06 3.65 -11.94
N ASP A 190 17.06 2.55 -11.19
CA ASP A 190 18.06 1.50 -11.35
C ASP A 190 17.86 0.75 -12.67
N TYR A 191 16.64 0.71 -13.20
CA TYR A 191 16.40 0.20 -14.56
C TYR A 191 17.19 0.97 -15.63
N TYR A 192 17.55 2.22 -15.38
CA TYR A 192 18.37 3.03 -16.28
C TYR A 192 19.87 2.86 -16.04
N VAL A 193 20.30 2.71 -14.78
CA VAL A 193 21.73 2.83 -14.41
C VAL A 193 22.43 1.51 -14.08
N LYS A 194 21.69 0.47 -13.68
CA LYS A 194 22.27 -0.83 -13.34
C LYS A 194 22.71 -1.62 -14.59
N THR A 195 23.77 -2.39 -14.45
CA THR A 195 24.48 -3.03 -15.57
C THR A 195 24.16 -4.52 -15.71
N GLU A 196 23.45 -5.12 -14.76
CA GLU A 196 23.06 -6.52 -14.81
C GLU A 196 22.22 -6.82 -16.06
N PRO A 197 22.36 -8.02 -16.66
CA PRO A 197 21.72 -8.35 -17.94
C PRO A 197 20.21 -8.06 -18.00
N ARG A 198 19.48 -8.31 -16.90
CA ARG A 198 18.04 -8.04 -16.81
C ARG A 198 17.67 -6.57 -17.05
N PHE A 199 18.51 -5.64 -16.60
CA PHE A 199 18.25 -4.20 -16.77
C PHE A 199 18.64 -3.74 -18.18
N ALA A 200 19.71 -4.31 -18.75
CA ALA A 200 20.05 -4.07 -20.14
C ALA A 200 18.92 -4.51 -21.07
N GLU A 201 18.39 -5.72 -20.87
CA GLU A 201 17.24 -6.23 -21.63
C GLU A 201 16.01 -5.34 -21.44
N ALA A 202 15.71 -4.91 -20.21
CA ALA A 202 14.56 -4.04 -19.96
C ALA A 202 14.64 -2.71 -20.71
N ARG A 203 15.83 -2.09 -20.80
CA ARG A 203 16.06 -0.88 -21.60
C ARG A 203 15.88 -1.12 -23.10
N GLU A 204 16.37 -2.25 -23.62
CA GLU A 204 16.18 -2.61 -25.03
C GLU A 204 14.69 -2.80 -25.35
N ARG A 205 13.94 -3.48 -24.48
CA ARG A 205 12.49 -3.69 -24.62
C ARG A 205 11.72 -2.38 -24.52
N TYR A 206 12.14 -1.48 -23.64
CA TYR A 206 11.53 -0.18 -23.46
C TYR A 206 11.67 0.71 -24.71
N LEU A 207 12.85 0.72 -25.35
CA LEU A 207 13.04 1.42 -26.62
C LEU A 207 12.10 0.89 -27.72
N VAL A 208 11.93 -0.43 -27.80
CA VAL A 208 10.99 -1.07 -28.73
C VAL A 208 9.55 -0.64 -28.44
N HIS A 209 9.17 -0.63 -27.17
CA HIS A 209 7.84 -0.24 -26.71
C HIS A 209 7.51 1.23 -27.06
N ILE A 210 8.42 2.16 -26.73
CA ILE A 210 8.26 3.58 -27.08
C ILE A 210 8.09 3.75 -28.60
N ALA A 211 8.93 3.08 -29.40
CA ALA A 211 8.84 3.17 -30.85
C ALA A 211 7.51 2.60 -31.37
N ALA A 212 7.02 1.48 -30.83
CA ALA A 212 5.73 0.91 -31.21
C ALA A 212 4.57 1.88 -30.91
N MET A 213 4.58 2.51 -29.74
CA MET A 213 3.61 3.54 -29.36
C MET A 213 3.61 4.76 -30.29
N PHE A 214 4.79 5.25 -30.68
CA PHE A 214 4.89 6.35 -31.64
C PHE A 214 4.39 5.98 -33.05
N LYS A 215 4.53 4.71 -33.46
CA LYS A 215 3.97 4.24 -34.74
C LYS A 215 2.44 4.26 -34.73
N LEU A 216 1.80 3.99 -33.59
CA LEU A 216 0.34 4.04 -33.47
C LEU A 216 -0.24 5.45 -33.65
N ILE A 217 0.57 6.51 -33.48
CA ILE A 217 0.18 7.89 -33.82
C ILE A 217 0.67 8.33 -35.21
N GLY A 218 1.15 7.40 -36.04
CA GLY A 218 1.48 7.63 -37.45
C GLY A 218 2.93 8.05 -37.73
N ARG A 219 3.87 7.88 -36.80
CA ARG A 219 5.30 8.03 -37.09
C ARG A 219 5.81 6.84 -37.90
N ASP A 220 6.70 7.08 -38.87
CA ASP A 220 7.41 6.00 -39.56
C ASP A 220 8.45 5.32 -38.64
N ASP A 221 8.96 4.15 -39.05
CA ASP A 221 9.90 3.35 -38.26
C ASP A 221 11.16 4.11 -37.84
N ALA A 222 11.72 4.93 -38.72
CA ALA A 222 12.95 5.66 -38.45
C ALA A 222 12.70 6.82 -37.48
N ALA A 223 11.58 7.53 -37.64
CA ALA A 223 11.15 8.59 -36.74
C ALA A 223 10.78 8.05 -35.35
N ALA A 224 10.11 6.91 -35.27
CA ALA A 224 9.73 6.26 -34.03
C ALA A 224 10.95 5.79 -33.22
N ARG A 225 11.96 5.19 -33.88
CA ARG A 225 13.22 4.80 -33.21
C ARG A 225 13.99 5.99 -32.67
N ARG A 226 14.14 7.05 -33.48
CA ARG A 226 14.77 8.30 -33.01
C ARG A 226 14.02 8.89 -31.81
N ALA A 227 12.69 8.84 -31.83
CA ALA A 227 11.88 9.31 -30.71
C ALA A 227 12.15 8.51 -29.43
N ALA A 228 12.25 7.18 -29.53
CA ALA A 228 12.61 6.32 -28.42
C ALA A 228 14.01 6.64 -27.86
N ASP A 229 15.01 6.83 -28.72
CA ASP A 229 16.37 7.20 -28.30
C ASP A 229 16.39 8.55 -27.57
N THR A 230 15.65 9.54 -28.07
CA THR A 230 15.50 10.86 -27.43
C THR A 230 14.87 10.76 -26.04
N VAL A 231 13.78 10.00 -25.90
CA VAL A 231 13.12 9.77 -24.61
C VAL A 231 14.10 9.14 -23.63
N MET A 232 14.75 8.05 -24.03
CA MET A 232 15.70 7.33 -23.19
C MET A 232 16.87 8.22 -22.74
N ALA A 233 17.37 9.11 -23.60
CA ALA A 233 18.45 10.02 -23.24
C ALA A 233 18.05 11.04 -22.16
N ILE A 234 16.85 11.61 -22.27
CA ILE A 234 16.29 12.54 -21.27
C ILE A 234 16.07 11.82 -19.94
N GLU A 235 15.36 10.69 -19.97
CA GLU A 235 15.03 9.89 -18.79
C GLU A 235 16.29 9.35 -18.08
N LEU A 236 17.32 8.92 -18.82
CA LEU A 236 18.58 8.48 -18.23
C LEU A 236 19.30 9.60 -17.46
N GLY A 237 19.26 10.84 -17.96
CA GLY A 237 19.81 11.99 -17.26
C GLY A 237 19.10 12.23 -15.94
N LEU A 238 17.77 12.25 -15.97
CA LEU A 238 16.91 12.41 -14.80
C LEU A 238 17.12 11.29 -13.77
N ALA A 239 17.11 10.02 -14.21
CA ALA A 239 17.31 8.85 -13.36
C ALA A 239 18.67 8.86 -12.63
N ARG A 240 19.74 9.33 -13.28
CA ARG A 240 21.07 9.46 -12.64
C ARG A 240 21.09 10.50 -11.52
N ALA A 241 20.22 11.49 -11.58
CA ALA A 241 20.11 12.54 -10.58
C ALA A 241 19.06 12.21 -9.49
N SER A 242 18.30 11.13 -9.66
CA SER A 242 17.34 10.63 -8.67
C SER A 242 17.99 9.79 -7.57
N LEU A 243 17.39 9.81 -6.39
CA LEU A 243 17.69 8.93 -5.26
C LEU A 243 17.28 7.48 -5.54
N ASP A 244 18.02 6.51 -4.99
CA ASP A 244 17.54 5.11 -4.94
C ASP A 244 16.39 4.92 -3.96
N ASN A 245 15.70 3.80 -4.14
CA ASN A 245 14.57 3.40 -3.30
C ASN A 245 14.96 3.24 -1.82
N VAL A 246 16.25 3.02 -1.49
CA VAL A 246 16.69 2.99 -0.08
C VAL A 246 16.82 4.40 0.46
N ALA A 247 17.44 5.33 -0.27
CA ALA A 247 17.57 6.73 0.13
C ALA A 247 16.21 7.44 0.19
N LEU A 248 15.27 7.11 -0.72
CA LEU A 248 13.91 7.66 -0.71
C LEU A 248 13.11 7.29 0.55
N ARG A 249 13.51 6.25 1.28
CA ARG A 249 12.88 5.86 2.54
C ARG A 249 13.31 6.74 3.71
N ASP A 250 14.46 7.41 3.65
CA ASP A 250 14.90 8.27 4.76
C ASP A 250 14.16 9.62 4.69
N PRO A 251 13.27 9.95 5.66
CA PRO A 251 12.57 11.22 5.66
C PRO A 251 13.51 12.42 5.68
N ARG A 252 14.72 12.30 6.25
CA ARG A 252 15.72 13.38 6.27
C ARG A 252 16.40 13.57 4.92
N ALA A 253 16.58 12.49 4.16
CA ALA A 253 17.14 12.57 2.80
C ALA A 253 16.19 13.24 1.80
N THR A 254 14.90 13.35 2.14
CA THR A 254 13.86 13.98 1.32
C THR A 254 13.31 15.29 1.92
N ASP A 255 13.91 15.78 3.00
CA ASP A 255 13.51 17.00 3.71
C ASP A 255 14.47 18.16 3.41
N HIS A 256 14.16 18.91 2.37
CA HIS A 256 14.83 20.15 2.02
C HIS A 256 13.81 21.29 1.95
N ALA A 257 13.31 21.68 3.11
CA ALA A 257 12.44 22.84 3.26
C ALA A 257 13.10 24.09 2.68
N THR A 258 12.34 24.80 1.84
CA THR A 258 12.79 26.01 1.15
C THR A 258 11.61 26.92 0.81
N THR A 259 11.89 28.02 0.12
CA THR A 259 10.89 28.97 -0.36
C THR A 259 10.72 28.86 -1.88
N ALA A 260 9.70 29.51 -2.43
CA ALA A 260 9.57 29.68 -3.88
C ALA A 260 10.83 30.28 -4.53
N ALA A 261 11.50 31.22 -3.84
CA ALA A 261 12.75 31.81 -4.32
C ALA A 261 13.92 30.81 -4.29
N GLY A 262 13.99 29.96 -3.27
CA GLY A 262 15.02 28.91 -3.18
C GLY A 262 14.86 27.83 -4.25
N LEU A 263 13.63 27.42 -4.56
CA LEU A 263 13.35 26.54 -5.69
C LEU A 263 13.69 27.20 -7.04
N ALA A 264 13.34 28.47 -7.21
CA ALA A 264 13.75 29.23 -8.39
C ALA A 264 15.27 29.38 -8.52
N ALA A 265 16.02 29.40 -7.41
CA ALA A 265 17.48 29.42 -7.44
C ALA A 265 18.08 28.06 -7.88
N LEU A 266 17.39 26.94 -7.65
CA LEU A 266 17.80 25.62 -8.17
C LEU A 266 17.54 25.49 -9.67
N THR A 267 16.46 26.11 -10.17
CA THR A 267 16.06 26.03 -11.58
C THR A 267 15.71 27.42 -12.15
N PRO A 268 16.70 28.33 -12.27
CA PRO A 268 16.47 29.73 -12.65
C PRO A 268 15.84 29.91 -14.03
N SER A 269 15.90 28.90 -14.90
CA SER A 269 15.32 28.96 -16.25
C SER A 269 13.84 28.59 -16.31
N PHE A 270 13.28 28.11 -15.19
CA PHE A 270 11.87 27.76 -15.09
C PHE A 270 11.07 28.91 -14.47
N ASP A 271 10.02 29.35 -15.17
CA ASP A 271 9.12 30.42 -14.70
C ASP A 271 8.15 29.89 -13.62
N TRP A 272 8.67 29.71 -12.40
CA TRP A 272 7.90 29.31 -11.22
C TRP A 272 6.72 30.25 -10.92
N PRO A 273 6.86 31.60 -10.99
CA PRO A 273 5.72 32.50 -10.83
C PRO A 273 4.56 32.20 -11.78
N ALA A 274 4.84 31.99 -13.07
CA ALA A 274 3.80 31.62 -14.03
C ALA A 274 3.22 30.23 -13.74
N TYR A 275 4.06 29.26 -13.39
CA TYR A 275 3.65 27.91 -13.02
C TYR A 275 2.69 27.91 -11.81
N PHE A 276 3.05 28.60 -10.72
CA PHE A 276 2.20 28.70 -9.53
C PHE A 276 0.89 29.45 -9.82
N LYS A 277 0.95 30.52 -10.61
CA LYS A 277 -0.24 31.25 -11.07
C LYS A 277 -1.20 30.36 -11.87
N ALA A 278 -0.69 29.46 -12.71
CA ALA A 278 -1.51 28.52 -13.48
C ALA A 278 -2.35 27.61 -12.58
N PHE A 279 -1.86 27.29 -11.38
CA PHE A 279 -2.58 26.48 -10.38
C PHE A 279 -3.26 27.29 -9.28
N ARG A 280 -3.21 28.64 -9.37
CA ARG A 280 -3.79 29.55 -8.36
C ARG A 280 -3.23 29.30 -6.95
N ILE A 281 -1.96 28.92 -6.86
CA ILE A 281 -1.23 28.77 -5.60
C ILE A 281 -0.13 29.82 -5.51
N GLN A 282 0.31 30.14 -4.29
CA GLN A 282 1.43 31.03 -4.01
C GLN A 282 2.20 30.49 -2.80
N PRO A 283 2.88 29.34 -2.94
CA PRO A 283 3.47 28.61 -1.81
C PRO A 283 4.41 29.51 -1.02
N ALA A 284 4.10 29.73 0.26
CA ALA A 284 4.96 30.50 1.16
C ALA A 284 6.22 29.71 1.54
N SER A 285 6.03 28.40 1.75
CA SER A 285 7.08 27.41 1.96
C SER A 285 6.81 26.17 1.10
N LEU A 286 7.88 25.43 0.81
CA LEU A 286 7.81 24.20 0.05
C LEU A 286 8.93 23.24 0.46
N ASN A 287 8.78 21.97 0.14
CA ASN A 287 9.82 20.96 0.26
C ASN A 287 10.31 20.53 -1.12
N VAL A 288 11.62 20.46 -1.34
CA VAL A 288 12.23 19.86 -2.54
C VAL A 288 12.84 18.52 -2.14
N THR A 289 12.20 17.43 -2.53
CA THR A 289 12.65 16.10 -2.07
C THR A 289 14.03 15.72 -2.61
N GLU A 290 14.35 16.10 -3.85
CA GLU A 290 15.59 15.70 -4.53
C GLU A 290 16.29 16.90 -5.21
N PRO A 291 17.05 17.74 -4.49
CA PRO A 291 17.65 18.95 -5.07
C PRO A 291 18.56 18.69 -6.28
N GLU A 292 19.32 17.58 -6.29
CA GLU A 292 20.18 17.22 -7.43
C GLU A 292 19.36 16.91 -8.69
N PHE A 293 18.21 16.27 -8.55
CA PHE A 293 17.27 16.06 -9.65
C PHE A 293 16.83 17.39 -10.27
N PHE A 294 16.51 18.39 -9.45
CA PHE A 294 16.11 19.70 -9.94
C PHE A 294 17.28 20.44 -10.61
N ARG A 295 18.52 20.27 -10.16
CA ARG A 295 19.70 20.80 -10.86
C ARG A 295 19.91 20.14 -12.22
N GLU A 296 19.67 18.83 -12.33
CA GLU A 296 19.69 18.14 -13.62
C GLU A 296 18.55 18.62 -14.53
N PHE A 297 17.35 18.81 -13.99
CA PHE A 297 16.25 19.41 -14.74
C PHE A 297 16.62 20.80 -15.29
N GLU A 298 17.22 21.67 -14.48
CA GLU A 298 17.74 22.96 -14.93
C GLU A 298 18.75 22.79 -16.06
N ARG A 299 19.71 21.86 -15.91
CA ARG A 299 20.70 21.58 -16.97
C ARG A 299 20.02 21.18 -18.28
N GLN A 300 18.99 20.32 -18.21
CA GLN A 300 18.24 19.88 -19.38
C GLN A 300 17.38 20.97 -20.01
N LEU A 301 16.85 21.93 -19.23
CA LEU A 301 16.14 23.09 -19.80
C LEU A 301 17.02 23.90 -20.77
N HIS A 302 18.33 23.97 -20.51
CA HIS A 302 19.29 24.62 -21.42
C HIS A 302 19.81 23.71 -22.53
N ALA A 303 20.18 22.48 -22.17
CA ALA A 303 20.94 21.60 -23.06
C ALA A 303 20.05 20.82 -24.04
N THR A 304 18.80 20.57 -23.68
CA THR A 304 17.89 19.74 -24.47
C THR A 304 17.12 20.61 -25.47
N PRO A 305 17.22 20.35 -26.78
CA PRO A 305 16.46 21.08 -27.79
C PRO A 305 14.94 21.02 -27.54
N VAL A 306 14.20 22.08 -27.90
CA VAL A 306 12.73 22.10 -27.79
C VAL A 306 12.07 20.97 -28.60
N SER A 307 12.67 20.50 -29.69
CA SER A 307 12.22 19.30 -30.42
C SER A 307 12.22 18.04 -29.58
N ASP A 308 13.18 17.93 -28.67
CA ASP A 308 13.41 16.73 -27.89
C ASP A 308 12.48 16.74 -26.67
N TRP A 309 12.26 17.92 -26.09
CA TRP A 309 11.16 18.15 -25.15
C TRP A 309 9.78 17.82 -25.73
N ARG A 310 9.51 18.19 -26.99
CA ARG A 310 8.26 17.80 -27.67
C ARG A 310 8.11 16.29 -27.75
N THR A 311 9.18 15.59 -28.07
CA THR A 311 9.21 14.13 -28.17
C THR A 311 8.95 13.49 -26.81
N TYR A 312 9.63 13.96 -25.76
CA TYR A 312 9.44 13.52 -24.40
C TYR A 312 8.00 13.74 -23.88
N PHE A 313 7.43 14.93 -24.10
CA PHE A 313 6.03 15.21 -23.73
C PHE A 313 5.04 14.36 -24.51
N ALA A 314 5.28 14.15 -25.82
CA ALA A 314 4.43 13.27 -26.63
C ALA A 314 4.45 11.83 -26.12
N TRP A 315 5.63 11.32 -25.75
CA TRP A 315 5.77 9.99 -25.15
C TRP A 315 4.93 9.84 -23.89
N HIS A 316 5.11 10.72 -22.89
CA HIS A 316 4.37 10.62 -21.64
C HIS A 316 2.86 10.86 -21.81
N LEU A 317 2.45 11.67 -22.79
CA LEU A 317 1.04 11.80 -23.15
C LEU A 317 0.48 10.49 -23.71
N ILE A 318 1.18 9.84 -24.65
CA ILE A 318 0.76 8.57 -25.23
C ILE A 318 0.68 7.50 -24.14
N ASN A 319 1.73 7.38 -23.32
CA ASN A 319 1.79 6.43 -22.22
C ASN A 319 0.62 6.62 -21.22
N ALA A 320 0.38 7.86 -20.77
CA ALA A 320 -0.70 8.16 -19.83
C ALA A 320 -2.12 8.03 -20.43
N ALA A 321 -2.23 8.01 -21.75
CA ALA A 321 -3.49 7.89 -22.48
C ALA A 321 -3.80 6.46 -22.94
N ALA A 322 -2.79 5.60 -23.11
CA ALA A 322 -2.93 4.29 -23.72
C ALA A 322 -4.10 3.44 -23.19
N PRO A 323 -4.35 3.36 -21.86
CA PRO A 323 -5.47 2.59 -21.32
C PRO A 323 -6.88 3.09 -21.75
N ALA A 324 -6.98 4.33 -22.23
CA ALA A 324 -8.21 5.00 -22.63
C ALA A 324 -8.38 5.16 -24.15
N LEU A 325 -7.42 4.67 -24.94
CA LEU A 325 -7.44 4.72 -26.41
C LEU A 325 -7.89 3.39 -27.02
N SER A 326 -7.84 3.30 -28.36
CA SER A 326 -8.18 2.08 -29.10
C SER A 326 -7.32 0.89 -28.74
N GLN A 327 -7.85 -0.32 -28.98
CA GLN A 327 -7.22 -1.59 -28.60
C GLN A 327 -5.72 -1.72 -28.92
N PRO A 328 -5.18 -1.27 -30.07
CA PRO A 328 -3.74 -1.36 -30.34
C PRO A 328 -2.85 -0.64 -29.31
N PHE A 329 -3.31 0.47 -28.72
CA PHE A 329 -2.57 1.16 -27.67
C PHE A 329 -2.59 0.35 -26.36
N VAL A 330 -3.75 -0.21 -26.02
CA VAL A 330 -3.92 -1.07 -24.85
C VAL A 330 -3.06 -2.33 -24.98
N ASP A 331 -3.00 -2.93 -26.17
CA ASP A 331 -2.22 -4.14 -26.44
C ASP A 331 -0.72 -3.88 -26.31
N GLU A 332 -0.22 -2.76 -26.84
CA GLU A 332 1.20 -2.41 -26.75
C GLU A 332 1.60 -2.01 -25.33
N ASP A 333 0.76 -1.25 -24.61
CA ASP A 333 0.94 -0.94 -23.20
C ASP A 333 1.02 -2.21 -22.36
N PHE A 334 0.07 -3.11 -22.54
CA PHE A 334 0.04 -4.40 -21.88
C PHE A 334 1.26 -5.25 -22.21
N ALA A 335 1.71 -5.28 -23.47
CA ALA A 335 2.82 -6.11 -23.90
C ALA A 335 4.12 -5.80 -23.13
N PHE A 336 4.36 -4.53 -22.83
CA PHE A 336 5.54 -4.09 -22.09
C PHE A 336 5.28 -4.03 -20.58
N ASN A 337 4.33 -3.22 -20.13
CA ASN A 337 4.14 -2.89 -18.72
C ASN A 337 3.61 -4.06 -17.90
N ASP A 338 2.65 -4.80 -18.44
CA ASP A 338 2.05 -5.92 -17.71
C ASP A 338 2.73 -7.24 -18.05
N LYS A 339 2.87 -7.56 -19.33
CA LYS A 339 3.34 -8.88 -19.76
C LYS A 339 4.83 -9.07 -19.57
N TYR A 340 5.66 -8.16 -20.08
CA TYR A 340 7.10 -8.28 -19.95
C TYR A 340 7.59 -7.97 -18.53
N LEU A 341 7.21 -6.81 -17.95
CA LEU A 341 7.73 -6.42 -16.65
C LEU A 341 7.15 -7.24 -15.49
N SER A 342 5.85 -7.57 -15.53
CA SER A 342 5.16 -8.22 -14.39
C SER A 342 4.80 -9.70 -14.61
N GLY A 343 4.92 -10.21 -15.84
CA GLY A 343 4.62 -11.61 -16.17
C GLY A 343 3.13 -11.90 -16.37
N THR A 344 2.28 -10.88 -16.43
CA THR A 344 0.83 -11.06 -16.66
C THR A 344 0.58 -11.62 -18.07
N GLU A 345 -0.28 -12.62 -18.20
CA GLU A 345 -0.49 -13.34 -19.45
C GLU A 345 -1.64 -12.79 -20.29
N GLU A 346 -2.69 -12.25 -19.64
CA GLU A 346 -3.89 -11.71 -20.28
C GLU A 346 -4.28 -10.31 -19.78
N ILE A 347 -4.84 -9.48 -20.65
CA ILE A 347 -5.41 -8.19 -20.24
C ILE A 347 -6.65 -8.44 -19.37
N LYS A 348 -6.77 -7.70 -18.26
CA LYS A 348 -7.99 -7.74 -17.44
C LYS A 348 -9.24 -7.43 -18.28
N PRO A 349 -10.38 -8.11 -18.01
CA PRO A 349 -11.65 -7.79 -18.67
C PRO A 349 -11.97 -6.29 -18.58
N ARG A 350 -12.55 -5.73 -19.65
CA ARG A 350 -12.79 -4.28 -19.77
C ARG A 350 -13.58 -3.71 -18.60
N TRP A 351 -14.62 -4.40 -18.14
CA TRP A 351 -15.42 -3.96 -16.99
C TRP A 351 -14.56 -3.74 -15.75
N LYS A 352 -13.53 -4.56 -15.54
CA LYS A 352 -12.67 -4.49 -14.36
C LYS A 352 -11.76 -3.28 -14.43
N ARG A 353 -11.16 -3.03 -15.61
CA ARG A 353 -10.40 -1.80 -15.88
C ARG A 353 -11.26 -0.55 -15.72
N CYS A 354 -12.52 -0.61 -16.15
CA CYS A 354 -13.46 0.51 -16.00
C CYS A 354 -13.90 0.74 -14.54
N VAL A 355 -14.13 -0.32 -13.76
CA VAL A 355 -14.38 -0.23 -12.30
C VAL A 355 -13.18 0.41 -11.62
N GLU A 356 -11.97 -0.11 -11.87
CA GLU A 356 -10.71 0.40 -11.29
C GLU A 356 -10.51 1.88 -11.64
N SER A 357 -10.71 2.27 -12.91
CA SER A 357 -10.60 3.68 -13.32
C SER A 357 -11.67 4.59 -12.69
N THR A 358 -12.90 4.08 -12.49
CA THR A 358 -13.97 4.84 -11.83
C THR A 358 -13.64 5.06 -10.36
N ASP A 359 -13.17 4.04 -9.65
CA ASP A 359 -12.76 4.16 -8.24
C ASP A 359 -11.53 5.07 -8.09
N GLN A 360 -10.57 5.00 -9.01
CA GLN A 360 -9.39 5.85 -8.96
C GLN A 360 -9.73 7.36 -9.11
N LEU A 361 -10.70 7.71 -9.95
CA LEU A 361 -10.98 9.10 -10.30
C LEU A 361 -12.18 9.71 -9.57
N LEU A 362 -13.16 8.88 -9.17
CA LEU A 362 -14.42 9.26 -8.51
C LEU A 362 -14.66 8.43 -7.23
N GLY A 363 -13.60 7.94 -6.60
CA GLY A 363 -13.65 6.88 -5.60
C GLY A 363 -14.41 7.17 -4.31
N GLU A 364 -14.48 8.41 -3.84
CA GLU A 364 -15.32 8.72 -2.68
C GLU A 364 -16.82 8.68 -3.04
N ALA A 365 -17.18 9.09 -4.26
CA ALA A 365 -18.56 9.00 -4.74
C ALA A 365 -19.01 7.53 -4.91
N LEU A 366 -18.16 6.70 -5.52
CA LEU A 366 -18.42 5.26 -5.66
C LEU A 366 -18.33 4.54 -4.31
N GLY A 367 -17.32 4.86 -3.50
CA GLY A 367 -17.06 4.28 -2.19
C GLY A 367 -18.19 4.51 -1.20
N LYS A 368 -18.88 5.66 -1.27
CA LYS A 368 -20.08 5.90 -0.47
C LYS A 368 -21.17 4.87 -0.77
N LYS A 369 -21.45 4.60 -2.05
CA LYS A 369 -22.44 3.58 -2.47
C LYS A 369 -22.01 2.18 -2.04
N TYR A 370 -20.71 1.87 -2.13
CA TYR A 370 -20.16 0.60 -1.64
C TYR A 370 -20.41 0.40 -0.15
N THR A 371 -20.09 1.40 0.68
CA THR A 371 -20.28 1.27 2.14
C THR A 371 -21.74 1.24 2.56
N ASP A 372 -22.61 2.00 1.88
CA ASP A 372 -24.05 1.99 2.13
C ASP A 372 -24.64 0.57 1.93
N ARG A 373 -24.07 -0.24 1.04
CA ARG A 373 -24.57 -1.58 0.68
C ARG A 373 -23.84 -2.74 1.35
N TYR A 374 -22.53 -2.62 1.56
CA TYR A 374 -21.67 -3.78 1.89
C TYR A 374 -20.92 -3.69 3.21
N PHE A 375 -20.99 -2.58 3.94
CA PHE A 375 -20.24 -2.41 5.19
C PHE A 375 -21.15 -2.12 6.40
N PRO A 376 -21.50 -3.14 7.19
CA PRO A 376 -22.44 -2.98 8.30
C PRO A 376 -21.82 -2.25 9.50
N PRO A 377 -22.61 -1.48 10.29
CA PRO A 377 -22.12 -0.78 11.48
C PRO A 377 -21.44 -1.69 12.53
N ALA A 378 -21.87 -2.95 12.64
CA ALA A 378 -21.28 -3.93 13.55
C ALA A 378 -19.81 -4.23 13.21
N ALA A 379 -19.43 -4.25 11.93
CA ALA A 379 -18.05 -4.44 11.50
C ALA A 379 -17.16 -3.28 11.98
N LYS A 380 -17.63 -2.03 11.82
CA LYS A 380 -16.93 -0.83 12.33
C LYS A 380 -16.76 -0.89 13.85
N ALA A 381 -17.79 -1.30 14.59
CA ALA A 381 -17.73 -1.42 16.05
C ALA A 381 -16.72 -2.50 16.51
N ARG A 382 -16.74 -3.67 15.86
CA ARG A 382 -15.80 -4.77 16.18
C ARG A 382 -14.36 -4.40 15.83
N MET A 383 -14.13 -3.72 14.71
CA MET A 383 -12.80 -3.24 14.33
C MET A 383 -12.26 -2.20 15.32
N LYS A 384 -13.11 -1.28 15.83
CA LYS A 384 -12.71 -0.35 16.90
C LYS A 384 -12.20 -1.07 18.15
N LEU A 385 -12.87 -2.15 18.57
CA LEU A 385 -12.44 -2.95 19.72
C LEU A 385 -11.06 -3.58 19.49
N LEU A 386 -10.82 -4.15 18.31
CA LEU A 386 -9.51 -4.72 17.96
C LEU A 386 -8.41 -3.65 18.02
N VAL A 387 -8.64 -2.48 17.41
CA VAL A 387 -7.70 -1.34 17.46
C VAL A 387 -7.40 -0.92 18.89
N THR A 388 -8.42 -0.78 19.74
CA THR A 388 -8.23 -0.45 21.16
C THR A 388 -7.38 -1.50 21.88
N ASN A 389 -7.62 -2.79 21.63
CA ASN A 389 -6.87 -3.87 22.25
C ASN A 389 -5.40 -3.90 21.81
N LEU A 390 -5.13 -3.64 20.53
CA LEU A 390 -3.79 -3.59 19.97
C LEU A 390 -3.00 -2.37 20.48
N LEU A 391 -3.61 -1.19 20.55
CA LEU A 391 -2.99 0.00 21.17
C LEU A 391 -2.66 -0.24 22.64
N ALA A 392 -3.54 -0.92 23.38
CA ALA A 392 -3.27 -1.29 24.77
C ALA A 392 -2.11 -2.28 24.90
N ALA A 393 -2.02 -3.26 23.99
CA ALA A 393 -0.88 -4.19 23.96
C ALA A 393 0.44 -3.49 23.60
N MET A 394 0.41 -2.42 22.79
CA MET A 394 1.60 -1.66 22.44
C MET A 394 2.07 -0.82 23.62
N ARG A 395 1.14 -0.25 24.40
CA ARG A 395 1.45 0.41 25.67
C ARG A 395 2.15 -0.55 26.62
N ASP A 396 1.54 -1.72 26.88
CA ASP A 396 2.12 -2.75 27.77
C ASP A 396 3.50 -3.20 27.29
N THR A 397 3.72 -3.21 25.98
CA THR A 397 4.99 -3.54 25.33
C THR A 397 6.05 -2.48 25.63
N ILE A 398 5.78 -1.22 25.26
CA ILE A 398 6.69 -0.08 25.48
C ILE A 398 7.10 0.03 26.95
N GLU A 399 6.17 -0.18 27.88
CA GLU A 399 6.42 -0.13 29.33
C GLU A 399 7.46 -1.16 29.82
N LYS A 400 7.57 -2.30 29.12
CA LYS A 400 8.39 -3.45 29.55
C LYS A 400 9.69 -3.61 28.77
N LEU A 401 9.91 -2.83 27.69
CA LEU A 401 11.16 -2.89 26.94
C LEU A 401 12.35 -2.50 27.81
N ASP A 402 13.28 -3.43 27.98
CA ASP A 402 14.47 -3.33 28.83
C ASP A 402 15.60 -2.51 28.20
N TRP A 403 15.66 -2.50 26.87
CA TRP A 403 16.71 -1.85 26.10
C TRP A 403 16.51 -0.33 25.96
N MET A 404 15.30 0.17 26.23
CA MET A 404 14.92 1.58 26.11
C MET A 404 14.87 2.27 27.48
N SER A 405 15.56 3.42 27.59
CA SER A 405 15.60 4.20 28.83
C SER A 405 14.24 4.83 29.20
N PRO A 406 14.02 5.19 30.49
CA PRO A 406 12.80 5.87 30.92
C PRO A 406 12.41 7.12 30.12
N PRO A 407 13.32 8.07 29.76
CA PRO A 407 12.92 9.24 28.98
C PRO A 407 12.44 8.90 27.57
N THR A 408 13.13 8.03 26.82
CA THR A 408 12.68 7.64 25.47
C THR A 408 11.40 6.81 25.52
N ARG A 409 11.23 5.96 26.54
CA ARG A 409 9.97 5.25 26.80
C ARG A 409 8.80 6.20 27.00
N GLN A 410 8.99 7.26 27.78
CA GLN A 410 7.95 8.27 28.01
C GLN A 410 7.53 8.94 26.68
N ARG A 411 8.48 9.27 25.80
CA ARG A 411 8.19 9.84 24.48
C ARG A 411 7.45 8.86 23.56
N ALA A 412 7.82 7.59 23.57
CA ALA A 412 7.12 6.55 22.84
C ALA A 412 5.66 6.41 23.31
N LEU A 413 5.41 6.49 24.63
CA LEU A 413 4.05 6.49 25.20
C LEU A 413 3.25 7.74 24.85
N GLU A 414 3.88 8.92 24.83
CA GLU A 414 3.27 10.18 24.37
C GLU A 414 2.82 10.05 22.91
N LYS A 415 3.67 9.49 22.05
CA LYS A 415 3.34 9.25 20.65
C LYS A 415 2.21 8.24 20.48
N LEU A 416 2.26 7.12 21.21
CA LEU A 416 1.20 6.12 21.17
C LEU A 416 -0.16 6.71 21.58
N ALA A 417 -0.17 7.63 22.56
CA ALA A 417 -1.38 8.26 23.06
C ALA A 417 -2.07 9.20 22.05
N THR A 418 -1.37 9.66 21.01
CA THR A 418 -1.90 10.56 19.98
C THR A 418 -2.29 9.87 18.67
N PHE A 419 -2.21 8.53 18.61
CA PHE A 419 -2.64 7.78 17.43
C PHE A 419 -4.11 8.06 17.09
N ASN A 420 -4.38 8.33 15.80
CA ASN A 420 -5.71 8.65 15.28
C ASN A 420 -6.23 7.53 14.36
N PRO A 421 -7.05 6.58 14.85
CA PRO A 421 -7.55 5.50 14.02
C PRO A 421 -8.76 5.89 13.16
N LYS A 422 -8.71 5.57 11.86
CA LYS A 422 -9.79 5.76 10.89
C LYS A 422 -10.27 4.42 10.34
N ILE A 423 -11.58 4.16 10.38
CA ILE A 423 -12.14 2.82 10.14
C ILE A 423 -13.36 2.88 9.21
N GLY A 424 -13.29 2.11 8.13
CA GLY A 424 -14.33 1.92 7.12
C GLY A 424 -14.36 3.00 6.04
N TYR A 425 -14.69 4.24 6.42
CA TYR A 425 -15.01 5.33 5.49
C TYR A 425 -14.93 6.72 6.16
N PRO A 426 -14.76 7.80 5.37
CA PRO A 426 -14.73 9.17 5.89
C PRO A 426 -16.08 9.64 6.42
N ASP A 427 -16.06 10.53 7.42
CA ASP A 427 -17.27 11.15 7.97
C ASP A 427 -17.84 12.25 7.05
N LYS A 428 -17.01 12.81 6.16
CA LYS A 428 -17.39 13.80 5.15
C LYS A 428 -16.90 13.34 3.77
N TRP A 429 -17.77 13.46 2.77
CA TRP A 429 -17.50 13.01 1.41
C TRP A 429 -17.14 14.19 0.50
N LYS A 430 -16.23 13.97 -0.44
CA LYS A 430 -15.93 14.90 -1.53
C LYS A 430 -17.16 15.16 -2.41
N ASP A 431 -17.27 16.40 -2.89
CA ASP A 431 -18.29 16.81 -3.86
C ASP A 431 -17.68 16.85 -5.27
N TYR A 432 -18.14 15.93 -6.12
CA TYR A 432 -17.70 15.76 -7.50
C TYR A 432 -18.62 16.45 -8.53
N SER A 433 -19.65 17.18 -8.09
CA SER A 433 -20.69 17.78 -8.95
C SER A 433 -20.16 18.76 -10.01
N SER A 434 -18.97 19.32 -9.80
CA SER A 434 -18.33 20.24 -10.75
C SER A 434 -17.59 19.56 -11.90
N ILE A 435 -17.43 18.23 -11.89
CA ILE A 435 -16.71 17.52 -12.95
C ILE A 435 -17.60 17.35 -14.19
N PRO A 436 -17.19 17.85 -15.36
CA PRO A 436 -17.93 17.64 -16.60
C PRO A 436 -17.70 16.24 -17.16
N ILE A 437 -18.50 15.27 -16.71
CA ILE A 437 -18.49 13.90 -17.25
C ILE A 437 -19.45 13.80 -18.43
N GLN A 438 -18.94 13.26 -19.55
CA GLN A 438 -19.69 13.03 -20.79
C GLN A 438 -19.46 11.59 -21.24
N ARG A 439 -20.54 10.81 -21.28
CA ARG A 439 -20.49 9.37 -21.56
C ARG A 439 -19.82 9.02 -22.88
N ASP A 440 -20.03 9.83 -23.92
CA ASP A 440 -19.50 9.59 -25.26
C ASP A 440 -18.05 10.04 -25.45
N GLN A 441 -17.44 10.63 -24.41
CA GLN A 441 -16.09 11.21 -24.43
C GLN A 441 -15.31 10.73 -23.21
N PHE A 442 -14.96 9.44 -23.20
CA PHE A 442 -14.26 8.81 -22.08
C PHE A 442 -12.90 9.46 -21.75
N TRP A 443 -12.09 9.74 -22.76
CA TRP A 443 -10.80 10.42 -22.58
C TRP A 443 -10.97 11.82 -21.98
N ASP A 444 -11.87 12.63 -22.53
CA ASP A 444 -12.09 14.00 -22.04
C ASP A 444 -12.68 14.01 -20.63
N SER A 445 -13.57 13.06 -20.30
CA SER A 445 -14.07 12.85 -18.94
C SER A 445 -12.96 12.41 -17.98
N SER A 446 -12.03 11.58 -18.44
CA SER A 446 -10.85 11.17 -17.66
C SER A 446 -9.93 12.37 -17.38
N LEU A 447 -9.68 13.22 -18.38
CA LEU A 447 -8.92 14.46 -18.21
C LEU A 447 -9.61 15.42 -17.23
N ALA A 448 -10.93 15.57 -17.33
CA ALA A 448 -11.71 16.42 -16.43
C ALA A 448 -11.62 15.93 -14.97
N ALA A 449 -11.75 14.63 -14.74
CA ALA A 449 -11.63 14.06 -13.40
C ALA A 449 -10.20 14.14 -12.86
N ARG A 450 -9.18 13.90 -13.70
CA ARG A 450 -7.76 14.11 -13.34
C ARG A 450 -7.49 15.56 -12.95
N ALA A 451 -7.97 16.52 -13.74
CA ALA A 451 -7.81 17.95 -13.45
C ALA A 451 -8.49 18.38 -12.14
N TRP A 452 -9.68 17.82 -11.87
CA TRP A 452 -10.36 18.05 -10.59
C TRP A 452 -9.54 17.51 -9.41
N ASN A 453 -8.99 16.29 -9.50
CA ASN A 453 -8.18 15.70 -8.44
C ASN A 453 -6.87 16.48 -8.19
N VAL A 454 -6.24 16.99 -9.25
CA VAL A 454 -5.06 17.88 -9.13
C VAL A 454 -5.44 19.17 -8.40
N ALA A 455 -6.55 19.80 -8.78
CA ALA A 455 -7.02 21.01 -8.12
C ALA A 455 -7.42 20.74 -6.66
N ASP A 456 -8.11 19.65 -6.38
CA ASP A 456 -8.50 19.23 -5.02
C ASP A 456 -7.30 19.11 -4.09
N ASN A 457 -6.23 18.45 -4.54
CA ASN A 457 -4.99 18.34 -3.77
C ASN A 457 -4.26 19.70 -3.64
N ARG A 458 -4.05 20.42 -4.74
CA ARG A 458 -3.27 21.68 -4.72
C ARG A 458 -3.97 22.80 -3.96
N ASN A 459 -5.30 22.76 -3.90
CA ASN A 459 -6.08 23.65 -3.07
C ASN A 459 -5.84 23.46 -1.56
N LEU A 460 -5.13 22.41 -1.13
CA LEU A 460 -4.73 22.24 0.27
C LEU A 460 -3.48 23.03 0.64
N ILE A 461 -2.63 23.41 -0.33
CA ILE A 461 -1.37 24.11 -0.09
C ILE A 461 -1.63 25.44 0.64
N ASP A 462 -0.77 25.74 1.63
CA ASP A 462 -0.85 26.89 2.54
C ASP A 462 -2.13 26.93 3.41
N LYS A 463 -2.78 25.78 3.59
CA LYS A 463 -3.93 25.63 4.51
C LYS A 463 -3.62 24.69 5.67
N PRO A 464 -4.37 24.80 6.78
CA PRO A 464 -4.33 23.78 7.82
C PRO A 464 -4.69 22.41 7.26
N VAL A 465 -4.04 21.37 7.78
CA VAL A 465 -4.35 19.99 7.44
C VAL A 465 -5.79 19.65 7.81
N ASP A 466 -6.53 19.07 6.87
CA ASP A 466 -7.82 18.44 7.12
C ASP A 466 -7.64 16.98 7.55
N ARG A 467 -7.64 16.75 8.86
CA ARG A 467 -7.54 15.40 9.46
C ARG A 467 -8.75 14.50 9.13
N GLY A 468 -9.81 15.01 8.53
CA GLY A 468 -10.95 14.22 8.05
C GLY A 468 -10.72 13.51 6.71
N ARG A 469 -9.68 13.90 5.94
CA ARG A 469 -9.36 13.32 4.63
C ARG A 469 -8.73 11.94 4.73
N TRP A 470 -8.92 11.13 3.69
CA TRP A 470 -8.38 9.78 3.59
C TRP A 470 -7.45 9.66 2.38
N GLY A 471 -6.38 8.89 2.52
CA GLY A 471 -5.45 8.57 1.43
C GLY A 471 -5.93 7.42 0.53
N LEU A 472 -6.86 6.58 1.02
CA LEU A 472 -7.44 5.45 0.30
C LEU A 472 -8.95 5.55 0.24
N THR A 473 -9.53 5.09 -0.88
CA THR A 473 -10.99 5.00 -1.06
C THR A 473 -11.57 3.87 -0.18
N PRO A 474 -12.82 3.97 0.29
CA PRO A 474 -13.44 2.94 1.12
C PRO A 474 -13.42 1.50 0.57
N PRO A 475 -13.62 1.22 -0.74
CA PRO A 475 -13.61 -0.15 -1.26
C PRO A 475 -12.20 -0.76 -1.42
N THR A 476 -11.13 0.02 -1.21
CA THR A 476 -9.75 -0.46 -1.32
C THR A 476 -9.46 -1.54 -0.27
N SER A 477 -8.85 -2.65 -0.70
CA SER A 477 -8.39 -3.74 0.18
C SER A 477 -6.94 -3.53 0.63
N ASP A 478 -6.71 -2.49 1.42
CA ASP A 478 -5.39 -2.17 1.98
C ASP A 478 -5.49 -1.47 3.34
N ALA A 479 -4.37 -1.06 3.92
CA ALA A 479 -4.29 -0.21 5.11
C ALA A 479 -3.08 0.74 5.00
N TYR A 480 -3.02 1.78 5.83
CA TYR A 480 -1.83 2.64 5.91
C TYR A 480 -1.64 3.32 7.27
N TYR A 481 -0.40 3.67 7.55
CA TYR A 481 0.03 4.65 8.55
C TYR A 481 0.52 5.92 7.88
N ASN A 482 0.20 7.09 8.45
CA ASN A 482 0.79 8.37 8.04
C ASN A 482 1.55 8.99 9.24
N PRO A 483 2.88 9.18 9.14
CA PRO A 483 3.69 9.68 10.25
C PRO A 483 3.38 11.12 10.65
N SER A 484 3.16 12.02 9.69
CA SER A 484 2.88 13.44 9.97
C SER A 484 1.53 13.64 10.67
N LEU A 485 0.56 12.76 10.41
CA LEU A 485 -0.75 12.83 11.05
C LEU A 485 -0.88 11.93 12.28
N ASN A 486 0.09 11.04 12.48
CA ASN A 486 0.08 9.95 13.43
C ASN A 486 -1.24 9.16 13.38
N GLU A 487 -1.65 8.75 12.19
CA GLU A 487 -2.94 8.08 11.96
C GLU A 487 -2.77 6.72 11.30
N ILE A 488 -3.67 5.79 11.66
CA ILE A 488 -3.77 4.45 11.07
C ILE A 488 -5.15 4.29 10.43
N VAL A 489 -5.21 3.76 9.22
CA VAL A 489 -6.43 3.80 8.40
C VAL A 489 -6.75 2.44 7.80
N PHE A 490 -8.00 2.00 7.99
CA PHE A 490 -8.51 0.72 7.54
C PHE A 490 -9.81 0.91 6.74
N PRO A 491 -9.74 1.06 5.40
CA PRO A 491 -10.91 1.13 4.52
C PRO A 491 -11.84 -0.08 4.66
N ALA A 492 -13.12 0.08 4.33
CA ALA A 492 -14.10 -1.00 4.38
C ALA A 492 -13.73 -2.21 3.51
N GLY A 493 -12.97 -2.00 2.43
CA GLY A 493 -12.53 -3.04 1.51
C GLY A 493 -11.57 -4.08 2.09
N ILE A 494 -10.78 -3.75 3.12
CA ILE A 494 -9.94 -4.75 3.81
C ILE A 494 -10.73 -5.49 4.91
N LEU A 495 -11.86 -4.94 5.37
CA LEU A 495 -12.64 -5.47 6.50
C LEU A 495 -13.62 -6.57 6.06
N GLN A 496 -13.07 -7.60 5.43
CA GLN A 496 -13.78 -8.79 4.97
C GLN A 496 -12.86 -10.04 5.01
N PRO A 497 -13.41 -11.27 4.93
CA PRO A 497 -12.59 -12.47 4.96
C PRO A 497 -11.59 -12.51 3.79
N PRO A 498 -10.38 -13.05 3.98
CA PRO A 498 -9.89 -13.71 5.19
C PRO A 498 -9.32 -12.75 6.25
N ALA A 499 -9.22 -11.44 5.97
CA ALA A 499 -8.63 -10.49 6.92
C ALA A 499 -9.51 -10.34 8.17
N PHE A 500 -10.81 -10.14 7.99
CA PHE A 500 -11.75 -9.86 9.06
C PHE A 500 -13.11 -10.53 8.83
N SER A 501 -13.68 -11.11 9.88
CA SER A 501 -15.04 -11.66 9.84
C SER A 501 -15.73 -11.43 11.18
N LEU A 502 -17.01 -11.03 11.15
CA LEU A 502 -17.84 -10.99 12.35
C LEU A 502 -18.10 -12.38 12.92
N ASP A 503 -18.02 -13.40 12.07
CA ASP A 503 -18.33 -14.80 12.40
C ASP A 503 -17.06 -15.63 12.62
N ALA A 504 -15.85 -15.06 12.52
CA ALA A 504 -14.62 -15.78 12.87
C ALA A 504 -14.36 -15.77 14.37
N VAL A 505 -13.77 -16.85 14.89
CA VAL A 505 -13.23 -16.86 16.25
C VAL A 505 -12.13 -15.80 16.42
N ASP A 506 -11.96 -15.32 17.65
CA ASP A 506 -11.00 -14.24 17.96
C ASP A 506 -9.58 -14.58 17.49
N ALA A 507 -9.13 -15.83 17.65
CA ALA A 507 -7.80 -16.26 17.20
C ALA A 507 -7.55 -15.92 15.71
N VAL A 508 -8.54 -16.12 14.84
CA VAL A 508 -8.45 -15.82 13.41
C VAL A 508 -8.43 -14.31 13.16
N ASN A 509 -9.35 -13.56 13.76
CA ASN A 509 -9.38 -12.10 13.59
C ASN A 509 -8.09 -11.43 14.10
N TYR A 510 -7.55 -11.88 15.24
CA TYR A 510 -6.28 -11.38 15.75
C TYR A 510 -5.09 -11.81 14.89
N GLY A 511 -5.08 -13.05 14.39
CA GLY A 511 -4.03 -13.58 13.51
C GLY A 511 -4.02 -13.01 12.09
N ALA A 512 -5.12 -12.40 11.65
CA ALA A 512 -5.24 -11.76 10.35
C ALA A 512 -5.31 -10.23 10.47
N ILE A 513 -6.50 -9.61 10.55
CA ILE A 513 -6.62 -8.14 10.66
C ILE A 513 -5.94 -7.59 11.92
N GLY A 514 -5.84 -8.35 13.02
CA GLY A 514 -5.09 -7.93 14.20
C GLY A 514 -3.61 -7.73 13.92
N VAL A 515 -2.99 -8.59 13.10
CA VAL A 515 -1.61 -8.42 12.64
C VAL A 515 -1.48 -7.17 11.76
N VAL A 516 -2.45 -6.90 10.88
CA VAL A 516 -2.46 -5.65 10.08
C VAL A 516 -2.54 -4.42 10.99
N ILE A 517 -3.42 -4.43 12.00
CA ILE A 517 -3.52 -3.32 12.96
C ILE A 517 -2.18 -3.13 13.67
N GLY A 518 -1.57 -4.23 14.13
CA GLY A 518 -0.28 -4.17 14.81
C GLY A 518 0.84 -3.67 13.89
N HIS A 519 0.78 -4.00 12.60
CA HIS A 519 1.69 -3.55 11.56
C HIS A 519 1.58 -2.02 11.37
N GLU A 520 0.36 -1.49 11.18
CA GLU A 520 0.16 -0.04 11.07
C GLU A 520 0.54 0.73 12.35
N ILE A 521 0.36 0.13 13.53
CA ILE A 521 0.85 0.72 14.79
C ILE A 521 2.39 0.72 14.82
N SER A 522 3.01 -0.35 14.38
CA SER A 522 4.47 -0.51 14.35
C SER A 522 5.14 0.47 13.39
N HIS A 523 4.48 0.88 12.30
CA HIS A 523 4.96 1.95 11.43
C HIS A 523 5.15 3.28 12.14
N GLY A 524 4.44 3.56 13.24
CA GLY A 524 4.75 4.74 14.06
C GLY A 524 6.09 4.66 14.78
N PHE A 525 6.75 3.51 14.74
CA PHE A 525 7.98 3.23 15.48
C PHE A 525 9.01 2.42 14.65
N ASP A 526 8.82 2.31 13.34
CA ASP A 526 9.82 1.71 12.44
C ASP A 526 10.98 2.69 12.14
N ASP A 527 11.88 2.33 11.23
CA ASP A 527 13.05 3.15 10.86
C ASP A 527 12.70 4.57 10.37
N GLN A 528 11.49 4.79 9.84
CA GLN A 528 11.03 6.09 9.38
C GLN A 528 10.15 6.76 10.43
N GLY A 529 9.10 6.07 10.89
CA GLY A 529 8.14 6.59 11.85
C GLY A 529 8.77 6.95 13.18
N ALA A 530 9.79 6.22 13.63
CA ALA A 530 10.55 6.56 14.83
C ALA A 530 11.20 7.95 14.77
N GLN A 531 11.37 8.55 13.59
CA GLN A 531 11.92 9.89 13.42
C GLN A 531 10.87 11.00 13.61
N PHE A 532 9.60 10.64 13.75
CA PHE A 532 8.50 11.58 13.95
C PHE A 532 8.04 11.57 15.41
N ASP A 533 7.86 12.73 16.01
CA ASP A 533 7.39 12.88 17.39
C ASP A 533 5.88 12.63 17.54
N ALA A 534 5.36 12.81 18.76
CA ALA A 534 3.94 12.62 19.07
C ALA A 534 2.98 13.60 18.36
N GLN A 535 3.50 14.66 17.76
CA GLN A 535 2.75 15.64 16.96
C GLN A 535 2.91 15.40 15.45
N GLY A 536 3.74 14.44 15.05
CA GLY A 536 4.06 14.14 13.66
C GLY A 536 5.14 15.03 13.05
N ARG A 537 5.96 15.68 13.89
CA ARG A 537 7.11 16.47 13.43
C ARG A 537 8.34 15.59 13.27
N LEU A 538 9.10 15.78 12.20
CA LEU A 538 10.40 15.13 11.99
C LEU A 538 11.42 15.69 13.00
N ASP A 539 11.44 15.11 14.20
CA ASP A 539 12.24 15.58 15.33
C ASP A 539 12.81 14.39 16.10
N ASN A 540 14.07 14.49 16.50
CA ASN A 540 14.72 13.42 17.24
C ASN A 540 14.32 13.45 18.73
N TRP A 541 13.47 12.51 19.14
CA TRP A 541 13.02 12.35 20.52
C TRP A 541 13.74 11.20 21.28
N TRP A 542 14.75 10.59 20.65
CA TRP A 542 15.54 9.51 21.22
C TRP A 542 16.74 10.04 22.03
N THR A 543 17.15 9.32 23.06
CA THR A 543 18.52 9.45 23.55
C THR A 543 19.47 8.77 22.55
N GLN A 544 20.73 9.19 22.47
CA GLN A 544 21.69 8.59 21.54
C GLN A 544 21.88 7.09 21.79
N ASP A 545 21.99 6.67 23.06
CA ASP A 545 22.16 5.25 23.42
C ASP A 545 20.95 4.39 23.03
N ASP A 546 19.73 4.89 23.21
CA ASP A 546 18.52 4.17 22.78
C ASP A 546 18.41 4.11 21.26
N LEU A 547 18.81 5.18 20.56
CA LEU A 547 18.83 5.23 19.09
C LEU A 547 19.84 4.22 18.51
N ASP A 548 21.04 4.14 19.10
CA ASP A 548 22.07 3.19 18.67
C ASP A 548 21.60 1.73 18.86
N LYS A 549 20.92 1.44 19.98
CA LYS A 549 20.30 0.13 20.23
C LYS A 549 19.16 -0.17 19.26
N PHE A 550 18.33 0.82 18.94
CA PHE A 550 17.26 0.70 17.95
C PHE A 550 17.83 0.38 16.56
N HIS A 551 18.87 1.10 16.12
CA HIS A 551 19.57 0.82 14.88
C HIS A 551 20.20 -0.57 14.85
N ALA A 552 20.84 -1.02 15.94
CA ALA A 552 21.40 -2.37 16.01
C ALA A 552 20.32 -3.47 15.89
N ARG A 553 19.12 -3.23 16.43
CA ARG A 553 17.97 -4.13 16.29
C ARG A 553 17.42 -4.14 14.88
N GLY A 554 17.32 -2.97 14.25
CA GLY A 554 16.99 -2.84 12.83
C GLY A 554 17.99 -3.57 11.94
N GLN A 555 19.29 -3.46 12.24
CA GLN A 555 20.33 -4.15 11.48
C GLN A 555 20.19 -5.68 11.51
N CYS A 556 19.74 -6.26 12.63
CA CYS A 556 19.40 -7.69 12.67
C CYS A 556 18.35 -8.05 11.61
N VAL A 557 17.31 -7.22 11.46
CA VAL A 557 16.25 -7.43 10.46
C VAL A 557 16.79 -7.23 9.06
N VAL A 558 17.60 -6.19 8.81
CA VAL A 558 18.30 -6.01 7.52
C VAL A 558 19.07 -7.27 7.16
N ASP A 559 19.95 -7.74 8.05
CA ASP A 559 20.80 -8.91 7.83
C ASP A 559 19.95 -10.17 7.58
N GLN A 560 18.84 -10.33 8.30
CA GLN A 560 17.92 -11.45 8.06
C GLN A 560 17.38 -11.45 6.63
N PHE A 561 16.94 -10.30 6.12
CA PHE A 561 16.31 -10.20 4.81
C PHE A 561 17.31 -10.21 3.65
N GLU A 562 18.57 -9.77 3.86
CA GLU A 562 19.64 -9.94 2.85
C GLU A 562 19.92 -11.41 2.48
N HIS A 563 19.59 -12.36 3.37
CA HIS A 563 19.76 -13.80 3.12
C HIS A 563 18.56 -14.46 2.41
N TYR A 564 17.49 -13.71 2.16
CA TYR A 564 16.29 -14.24 1.52
C TYR A 564 16.34 -14.05 0.00
N LEU A 565 16.51 -15.18 -0.70
CA LEU A 565 16.67 -15.27 -2.15
C LEU A 565 15.34 -15.53 -2.86
N ILE A 566 15.01 -14.75 -3.88
CA ILE A 566 13.91 -15.07 -4.80
C ILE A 566 14.38 -15.97 -5.94
N GLU A 567 15.64 -15.84 -6.35
CA GLU A 567 16.32 -16.63 -7.38
C GLU A 567 17.82 -16.71 -7.04
N PRO A 568 18.59 -17.65 -7.63
CA PRO A 568 20.04 -17.68 -7.42
C PRO A 568 20.69 -16.33 -7.76
N GLY A 569 21.32 -15.70 -6.77
CA GLY A 569 21.96 -14.39 -6.92
C GLY A 569 21.02 -13.18 -6.90
N ILE A 570 19.71 -13.37 -6.68
CA ILE A 570 18.74 -12.28 -6.50
C ILE A 570 18.07 -12.43 -5.13
N HIS A 571 18.37 -11.49 -4.24
CA HIS A 571 17.86 -11.46 -2.88
C HIS A 571 17.08 -10.16 -2.61
N HIS A 572 16.37 -10.15 -1.48
CA HIS A 572 15.84 -8.91 -0.93
C HIS A 572 16.96 -7.96 -0.54
N ASN A 573 16.74 -6.66 -0.77
CA ASN A 573 17.52 -5.61 -0.15
C ASN A 573 16.93 -5.35 1.25
N GLY A 574 17.65 -5.76 2.29
CA GLY A 574 17.22 -5.70 3.69
C GLY A 574 16.96 -4.26 4.16
N LYS A 575 17.68 -3.28 3.62
CA LYS A 575 17.46 -1.85 3.92
C LYS A 575 16.19 -1.31 3.27
N LEU A 576 15.91 -1.73 2.04
CA LEU A 576 14.68 -1.36 1.33
C LEU A 576 13.45 -1.87 2.07
N VAL A 577 13.52 -3.10 2.59
CA VAL A 577 12.37 -3.74 3.25
C VAL A 577 12.29 -3.56 4.76
N LEU A 578 13.19 -2.77 5.34
CA LEU A 578 13.36 -2.69 6.79
C LEU A 578 12.08 -2.29 7.53
N GLY A 579 11.43 -1.20 7.13
CA GLY A 579 10.25 -0.70 7.82
C GLY A 579 9.07 -1.66 7.76
N GLU A 580 8.82 -2.25 6.60
CA GLU A 580 7.78 -3.26 6.42
C GLU A 580 8.07 -4.55 7.19
N SER A 581 9.35 -4.93 7.28
CA SER A 581 9.78 -6.11 8.02
C SER A 581 9.69 -5.91 9.54
N ILE A 582 10.00 -4.70 10.03
CA ILE A 582 9.72 -4.29 11.41
C ILE A 582 8.22 -4.25 11.65
N GLY A 583 7.44 -3.72 10.69
CA GLY A 583 6.00 -3.69 10.72
C GLY A 583 5.39 -5.09 10.87
N ASP A 584 5.82 -6.06 10.07
CA ASP A 584 5.34 -7.44 10.14
C ASP A 584 5.76 -8.13 11.44
N LEU A 585 7.02 -7.98 11.87
CA LEU A 585 7.51 -8.55 13.14
C LEU A 585 6.77 -7.97 14.34
N GLY A 586 6.68 -6.65 14.42
CA GLY A 586 5.92 -5.94 15.45
C GLY A 586 4.44 -6.30 15.39
N GLY A 587 3.86 -6.36 14.20
CA GLY A 587 2.46 -6.71 13.97
C GLY A 587 2.09 -8.10 14.50
N VAL A 588 2.87 -9.13 14.17
CA VAL A 588 2.63 -10.50 14.64
C VAL A 588 2.75 -10.58 16.18
N ASN A 589 3.83 -10.04 16.74
CA ASN A 589 4.08 -10.08 18.18
C ASN A 589 3.01 -9.31 18.96
N LEU A 590 2.66 -8.11 18.49
CA LEU A 590 1.69 -7.24 19.14
C LEU A 590 0.28 -7.83 19.08
N ALA A 591 -0.13 -8.35 17.93
CA ALA A 591 -1.42 -9.00 17.76
C ALA A 591 -1.55 -10.26 18.61
N TYR A 592 -0.48 -11.04 18.72
CA TYR A 592 -0.47 -12.22 19.59
C TYR A 592 -0.60 -11.83 21.07
N ARG A 593 0.15 -10.82 21.54
CA ARG A 593 0.03 -10.30 22.91
C ARG A 593 -1.40 -9.79 23.19
N ALA A 594 -1.99 -9.05 22.26
CA ALA A 594 -3.36 -8.55 22.38
C ALA A 594 -4.39 -9.70 22.41
N PHE A 595 -4.18 -10.74 21.60
CA PHE A 595 -5.00 -11.95 21.61
C PHE A 595 -4.91 -12.70 22.95
N GLN A 596 -3.70 -12.90 23.48
CA GLN A 596 -3.50 -13.54 24.79
C GLN A 596 -4.21 -12.79 25.92
N LYS A 597 -4.21 -11.46 25.87
CA LYS A 597 -4.93 -10.62 26.84
C LYS A 597 -6.45 -10.73 26.67
N ALA A 598 -6.95 -10.66 25.44
CA ALA A 598 -8.38 -10.75 25.14
C ALA A 598 -8.96 -12.12 25.55
N ARG A 599 -8.23 -13.21 25.29
CA ARG A 599 -8.71 -14.56 25.57
C ARG A 599 -8.80 -14.91 27.05
N GLN A 600 -8.18 -14.12 27.94
CA GLN A 600 -8.38 -14.24 29.38
C GLN A 600 -9.81 -13.83 29.79
N GLN A 601 -10.43 -12.92 29.04
CA GLN A 601 -11.80 -12.48 29.27
C GLN A 601 -12.80 -13.32 28.48
N THR A 602 -12.48 -13.62 27.21
CA THR A 602 -13.31 -14.43 26.33
C THR A 602 -12.49 -15.62 25.82
N PRO A 603 -12.53 -16.79 26.48
CA PRO A 603 -11.75 -17.95 26.09
C PRO A 603 -11.98 -18.32 24.61
N ALA A 604 -10.89 -18.42 23.86
CA ALA A 604 -10.94 -18.87 22.47
C ALA A 604 -11.01 -20.41 22.41
N PRO A 605 -11.90 -21.00 21.58
CA PRO A 605 -12.07 -22.45 21.52
C PRO A 605 -10.97 -23.12 20.70
N THR A 606 -10.66 -24.38 21.04
CA THR A 606 -10.01 -25.28 20.07
C THR A 606 -11.04 -25.62 19.00
N LEU A 607 -10.71 -25.38 17.74
CA LEU A 607 -11.62 -25.56 16.62
C LEU A 607 -10.86 -26.19 15.44
N ASP A 608 -11.53 -27.05 14.68
CA ASP A 608 -10.97 -27.70 13.50
C ASP A 608 -9.68 -28.51 13.75
N GLY A 609 -9.48 -28.97 14.99
CA GLY A 609 -8.30 -29.71 15.42
C GLY A 609 -7.09 -28.85 15.77
N PHE A 610 -7.25 -27.53 15.87
CA PHE A 610 -6.18 -26.58 16.18
C PHE A 610 -6.44 -25.83 17.47
N THR A 611 -5.40 -25.70 18.29
CA THR A 611 -5.46 -24.85 19.50
C THR A 611 -5.66 -23.39 19.10
N PRO A 612 -6.12 -22.52 20.02
CA PRO A 612 -6.26 -21.10 19.69
C PRO A 612 -4.96 -20.44 19.23
N ASP A 613 -3.81 -20.87 19.76
CA ASP A 613 -2.49 -20.35 19.36
C ASP A 613 -2.13 -20.81 17.94
N GLN A 614 -2.39 -22.07 17.59
CA GLN A 614 -2.20 -22.57 16.23
C GLN A 614 -3.13 -21.86 15.24
N GLN A 615 -4.40 -21.63 15.61
CA GLN A 615 -5.36 -20.91 14.76
C GLN A 615 -4.90 -19.48 14.46
N PHE A 616 -4.32 -18.77 15.44
CA PHE A 616 -3.74 -17.44 15.24
C PHE A 616 -2.64 -17.46 14.17
N PHE A 617 -1.65 -18.35 14.32
CA PHE A 617 -0.52 -18.38 13.38
C PHE A 617 -0.94 -18.88 12.00
N ILE A 618 -1.85 -19.86 11.93
CA ILE A 618 -2.41 -20.32 10.65
C ILE A 618 -3.17 -19.18 9.95
N ALA A 619 -3.94 -18.37 10.68
CA ALA A 619 -4.65 -17.23 10.09
C ALA A 619 -3.67 -16.19 9.49
N TRP A 620 -2.53 -15.94 10.13
CA TRP A 620 -1.47 -15.09 9.55
C TRP A 620 -0.93 -15.67 8.24
N GLY A 621 -0.56 -16.95 8.28
CA GLY A 621 -0.12 -17.67 7.09
C GLY A 621 -1.15 -17.57 5.97
N GLN A 622 -2.43 -17.86 6.25
CA GLN A 622 -3.53 -17.84 5.28
C GLN A 622 -3.82 -16.47 4.69
N PHE A 623 -3.70 -15.42 5.49
CA PHE A 623 -3.90 -14.05 5.02
C PHE A 623 -2.77 -13.55 4.11
N ARG A 624 -1.55 -14.10 4.25
CA ARG A 624 -0.36 -13.73 3.48
C ARG A 624 0.06 -14.80 2.46
N GLY A 625 -0.79 -15.78 2.16
CA GLY A 625 -0.47 -16.95 1.35
C GLY A 625 -0.26 -16.74 -0.16
N ASP A 626 0.25 -15.58 -0.60
CA ASP A 626 0.27 -15.19 -2.02
C ASP A 626 1.21 -16.05 -2.87
N ALA A 627 0.68 -16.61 -3.96
CA ALA A 627 1.51 -17.00 -5.12
C ALA A 627 1.82 -15.74 -5.93
N ILE A 628 3.08 -15.54 -6.34
CA ILE A 628 3.53 -14.34 -7.08
C ILE A 628 4.36 -14.78 -8.29
N ARG A 629 4.09 -14.19 -9.46
CA ARG A 629 4.85 -14.47 -10.69
C ARG A 629 6.33 -14.07 -10.54
N PRO A 630 7.28 -14.83 -11.10
CA PRO A 630 8.71 -14.53 -10.97
C PRO A 630 9.10 -13.11 -11.43
N GLU A 631 8.54 -12.63 -12.54
CA GLU A 631 8.75 -11.28 -13.05
C GLU A 631 8.29 -10.23 -12.04
N THR A 632 7.11 -10.42 -11.44
CA THR A 632 6.61 -9.56 -10.35
C THR A 632 7.52 -9.63 -9.12
N GLN A 633 8.06 -10.78 -8.74
CA GLN A 633 9.02 -10.87 -7.62
C GLN A 633 10.28 -10.05 -7.91
N ARG A 634 10.81 -10.10 -9.15
CA ARG A 634 11.98 -9.30 -9.57
C ARG A 634 11.71 -7.79 -9.56
N LEU A 635 10.48 -7.37 -9.89
CA LEU A 635 10.05 -5.97 -9.70
C LEU A 635 10.01 -5.59 -8.22
N MET A 636 9.40 -6.43 -7.39
CA MET A 636 9.25 -6.17 -5.96
C MET A 636 10.60 -6.02 -5.26
N VAL A 637 11.54 -6.96 -5.44
CA VAL A 637 12.87 -6.87 -4.79
C VAL A 637 13.70 -5.66 -5.25
N GLN A 638 13.30 -5.03 -6.36
CA GLN A 638 13.98 -3.86 -6.91
C GLN A 638 13.43 -2.54 -6.34
N GLY A 639 12.11 -2.42 -6.12
CA GLY A 639 11.53 -1.14 -5.68
C GLY A 639 10.34 -1.20 -4.72
N ASP A 640 9.79 -2.36 -4.41
CA ASP A 640 8.73 -2.49 -3.40
C ASP A 640 9.38 -2.55 -2.00
N PRO A 641 9.01 -1.68 -1.05
CA PRO A 641 9.49 -1.78 0.33
C PRO A 641 8.95 -3.03 1.05
N HIS A 642 7.96 -3.73 0.52
CA HIS A 642 7.48 -4.96 1.14
C HIS A 642 8.31 -6.18 0.71
N PRO A 643 8.66 -7.07 1.65
CA PRO A 643 9.15 -8.39 1.27
C PRO A 643 8.10 -9.17 0.45
N ILE A 644 8.54 -10.15 -0.35
CA ILE A 644 7.59 -11.05 -0.99
C ILE A 644 6.84 -11.86 0.07
N ALA A 645 5.62 -12.29 -0.25
CA ALA A 645 4.67 -12.77 0.73
C ALA A 645 5.18 -13.96 1.59
N GLN A 646 5.98 -14.86 1.01
CA GLN A 646 6.64 -15.94 1.75
C GLN A 646 7.46 -15.40 2.93
N TYR A 647 8.32 -14.40 2.70
CA TYR A 647 9.19 -13.83 3.72
C TYR A 647 8.46 -12.93 4.71
N ARG A 648 7.31 -12.37 4.31
CA ARG A 648 6.37 -11.73 5.27
C ARG A 648 5.78 -12.76 6.25
N VAL A 649 5.61 -14.02 5.85
CA VAL A 649 5.16 -15.08 6.77
C VAL A 649 6.33 -15.61 7.61
N ILE A 650 7.38 -16.13 6.97
CA ILE A 650 8.43 -16.87 7.68
C ILE A 650 9.40 -15.97 8.42
N GLY A 651 9.63 -14.75 7.92
CA GLY A 651 10.52 -13.76 8.53
C GLY A 651 10.16 -13.47 10.00
N PRO A 652 8.96 -12.94 10.29
CA PRO A 652 8.54 -12.67 11.65
C PRO A 652 8.39 -13.95 12.49
N LEU A 653 7.78 -15.02 11.95
CA LEU A 653 7.54 -16.26 12.72
C LEU A 653 8.83 -16.93 13.17
N SER A 654 9.90 -16.85 12.37
CA SER A 654 11.21 -17.40 12.75
C SER A 654 11.84 -16.71 13.97
N ASN A 655 11.37 -15.51 14.30
CA ASN A 655 11.78 -14.73 15.46
C ASN A 655 10.81 -14.87 16.66
N THR A 656 9.67 -15.57 16.52
CA THR A 656 8.60 -15.65 17.55
C THR A 656 8.65 -16.98 18.32
N PRO A 657 9.12 -17.03 19.57
CA PRO A 657 9.20 -18.27 20.36
C PRO A 657 7.84 -18.94 20.59
N GLU A 658 6.78 -18.15 20.67
CA GLU A 658 5.41 -18.63 20.88
C GLU A 658 4.88 -19.41 19.67
N PHE A 659 5.35 -19.08 18.46
CA PHE A 659 5.08 -19.88 17.27
C PHE A 659 5.73 -21.26 17.38
N ALA A 660 7.02 -21.30 17.72
CA ALA A 660 7.74 -22.57 17.91
C ALA A 660 7.08 -23.43 19.00
N ALA A 661 6.61 -22.81 20.09
CA ALA A 661 5.87 -23.51 21.14
C ALA A 661 4.52 -24.05 20.66
N ALA A 662 3.74 -23.25 19.91
CA ALA A 662 2.42 -23.64 19.41
C ALA A 662 2.46 -24.85 18.46
N PHE A 663 3.57 -25.03 17.72
CA PHE A 663 3.77 -26.17 16.81
C PHE A 663 4.77 -27.20 17.33
N SER A 664 5.26 -27.05 18.57
CA SER A 664 6.25 -27.95 19.17
C SER A 664 7.52 -28.12 18.32
N CYS A 665 7.99 -27.02 17.72
CA CYS A 665 9.15 -27.03 16.85
C CYS A 665 10.45 -27.30 17.62
N PRO A 666 11.28 -28.27 17.19
CA PRO A 666 12.53 -28.56 17.84
C PRO A 666 13.56 -27.44 17.60
N ALA A 667 14.53 -27.33 18.50
CA ALA A 667 15.69 -26.48 18.28
C ALA A 667 16.43 -26.93 17.00
N GLY A 668 16.81 -25.96 16.16
CA GLY A 668 17.49 -26.22 14.88
C GLY A 668 16.56 -26.48 13.69
N ALA A 669 15.23 -26.50 13.87
CA ALA A 669 14.30 -26.45 12.74
C ALA A 669 14.47 -25.13 11.97
N ALA A 670 14.16 -25.12 10.66
CA ALA A 670 14.49 -23.98 9.80
C ALA A 670 13.80 -22.67 10.23
N LEU A 671 12.60 -22.76 10.82
CA LEU A 671 11.86 -21.62 11.35
C LEU A 671 12.09 -21.38 12.86
N VAL A 672 13.12 -21.96 13.46
CA VAL A 672 13.47 -21.71 14.85
C VAL A 672 14.87 -21.12 14.93
N ARG A 673 14.93 -19.78 14.96
CA ARG A 673 16.21 -19.09 15.14
C ARG A 673 16.75 -19.28 16.56
N PRO A 674 18.08 -19.45 16.73
CA PRO A 674 18.73 -19.43 18.04
C PRO A 674 18.40 -18.14 18.81
N PRO A 675 18.24 -18.17 20.14
CA PRO A 675 17.85 -17.00 20.93
C PRO A 675 18.71 -15.74 20.70
N ASP A 676 20.02 -15.91 20.50
CA ASP A 676 20.99 -14.85 20.23
C ASP A 676 20.94 -14.28 18.80
N GLN A 677 20.24 -14.96 17.89
CA GLN A 677 20.05 -14.53 16.50
C GLN A 677 18.63 -14.05 16.21
N ARG A 678 17.70 -14.14 17.17
CA ARG A 678 16.33 -13.65 16.99
C ARG A 678 16.33 -12.12 16.93
N CYS A 679 15.75 -11.58 15.88
CA CYS A 679 15.52 -10.16 15.79
C CYS A 679 14.31 -9.78 16.65
N SER A 680 14.46 -8.72 17.45
CA SER A 680 13.39 -8.18 18.29
C SER A 680 13.54 -6.67 18.34
N VAL A 681 12.45 -5.96 18.05
CA VAL A 681 12.39 -4.49 18.11
C VAL A 681 11.34 -4.08 19.14
N TRP A 682 10.06 -4.29 18.81
CA TRP A 682 8.87 -3.98 19.63
C TRP A 682 8.23 -5.26 20.21
#